data_AF-A0A0E3ZYR5-F1
#
_entry.id   AF-A0A0E3ZYR5-F1
#
_cell.length_a   1.000
_cell.length_b   1.000
_cell.length_c   1.000
_cell.angle_alpha   90.00
_cell.angle_beta   90.00
_cell.angle_gamma   90.00
#
_symmetry.space_group_name_H-M   'P 1'
#
loop_
_entity.id
_entity.type
_entity.pdbx_description
1 polymer ?
#
loop_
_entity_poly.entity_id
_entity_poly.type
_entity_poly.pdbx_seq_one_letter_code
_entity_poly.pdbx_strand_id
1 'polypeptide(L)'
;MSSSSPILIETVAATKEPKQKAAIIDDAFDDVEEGEIKIKQYLEFYQLVNQEGEFDDLVSKIGLILPEVYIDEPAPANFLDFLQELWRERASHARLKELVDKNLFTEKVDKLNELETICKNLENQNLDVKRINSRVEDPSIFSSGEFVYIFIDYNLGIEPGPLAVANAKTKAREIYNTCPKGKKPVTILMSSESGFIKLIDRFQDEAGMIEGVFRFSPKDQLSDQNKVSLLIRAYSEEFESNHALQDYIHALISAAKGALNEFEKEVQMLRIEDYVFIQNSALRDQAQPLGDYLAWLYGTHWANLLLRNTDLKVQQSIIDKVFSDKPPLHHRLPSSKVSAIYMSALFEEGLGPIELHPLEGSTNSKLAKLPYLHLGDLFTKSETTDVWMVLNAQCDLERPEAKNAERSIFLVRGTLVPFEKPLALSDQKTDFFLFEGVQYQIKWNVKQVDTVPHNKFIEWQKILELERHFRLRLPFALEIQQAFSASISRIGLPVSPPFTQEIRLEVLYRKEDSSAGIFLEESVEYAFLPITRVGDKTVRLTLHFALDFKEALLSKQRELILKKAEVEGGRLANYDKKLFSNINLLLDEFDNWFFSKKGFLYPSGNKPIVLLPPSSLGLSLDSPKDVFVGQNAFIINIVTDDSPSISPTSNPPINHEN
;
A
#
# COMPACT_ATOMS: atom_id res chain seq x y z
N MET A 1 -7.96 -65.51 -32.95
CA MET A 1 -8.15 -64.23 -33.65
C MET A 1 -7.80 -63.12 -32.68
N SER A 2 -6.55 -62.70 -32.68
CA SER A 2 -6.05 -61.53 -31.97
C SER A 2 -5.21 -60.76 -32.97
N SER A 3 -5.69 -59.61 -33.42
CA SER A 3 -4.91 -58.68 -34.24
C SER A 3 -4.96 -57.31 -33.58
N SER A 4 -3.86 -57.03 -32.90
CA SER A 4 -3.38 -55.74 -32.45
C SER A 4 -3.18 -54.79 -33.64
N SER A 5 -3.81 -53.61 -33.58
CA SER A 5 -3.45 -52.45 -34.41
C SER A 5 -2.77 -51.40 -33.52
N PRO A 6 -1.63 -50.82 -33.94
CA PRO A 6 -0.85 -49.89 -33.14
C PRO A 6 -1.47 -48.49 -33.18
N ILE A 7 -1.48 -47.83 -32.02
CA ILE A 7 -1.81 -46.41 -31.87
C ILE A 7 -0.62 -45.61 -32.38
N LEU A 8 -0.81 -44.88 -33.49
CA LEU A 8 0.11 -43.87 -33.98
C LEU A 8 0.12 -42.70 -32.99
N ILE A 9 1.25 -42.49 -32.33
CA ILE A 9 1.55 -41.26 -31.60
C ILE A 9 1.95 -40.24 -32.66
N GLU A 10 1.03 -39.37 -33.05
CA GLU A 10 1.38 -38.13 -33.75
C GLU A 10 2.15 -37.24 -32.77
N THR A 11 3.45 -37.09 -33.03
CA THR A 11 4.26 -36.00 -32.47
C THR A 11 3.66 -34.68 -32.94
N VAL A 12 2.85 -34.06 -32.08
CA VAL A 12 2.44 -32.65 -32.20
C VAL A 12 3.73 -31.83 -32.17
N ALA A 13 4.13 -31.33 -33.33
CA ALA A 13 5.16 -30.31 -33.43
C ALA A 13 4.72 -29.13 -32.57
N ALA A 14 5.51 -28.79 -31.55
CA ALA A 14 5.30 -27.60 -30.75
C ALA A 14 5.32 -26.38 -31.67
N THR A 15 4.14 -25.87 -32.04
CA THR A 15 3.99 -24.56 -32.65
C THR A 15 4.52 -23.55 -31.64
N LYS A 16 5.73 -23.03 -31.88
CA LYS A 16 6.29 -21.93 -31.10
C LYS A 16 5.22 -20.84 -31.03
N GLU A 17 4.78 -20.50 -29.83
CA GLU A 17 3.90 -19.36 -29.62
C GLU A 17 4.50 -18.11 -30.30
N PRO A 18 3.67 -17.26 -30.92
CA PRO A 18 4.15 -16.05 -31.55
C PRO A 18 4.88 -15.18 -30.53
N LYS A 19 6.11 -14.78 -30.84
CA LYS A 19 6.89 -13.89 -29.98
C LYS A 19 6.18 -12.55 -29.81
N GLN A 20 6.12 -12.05 -28.58
CA GLN A 20 5.67 -10.69 -28.30
C GLN A 20 6.64 -9.68 -28.90
N LYS A 21 6.15 -8.55 -29.42
CA LYS A 21 7.01 -7.52 -30.01
C LYS A 21 7.43 -6.46 -29.00
N ALA A 22 8.67 -6.02 -29.10
CA ALA A 22 9.20 -4.88 -28.39
C ALA A 22 9.84 -3.89 -29.37
N ALA A 23 9.79 -2.60 -29.05
CA ALA A 23 10.46 -1.55 -29.81
C ALA A 23 11.52 -0.87 -28.95
N ILE A 24 12.68 -0.55 -29.51
CA ILE A 24 13.67 0.34 -28.89
C ILE A 24 13.86 1.55 -29.80
N ILE A 25 13.67 2.73 -29.24
CA ILE A 25 13.78 4.03 -29.91
C ILE A 25 14.94 4.79 -29.30
N ASP A 26 15.98 5.01 -30.09
CA ASP A 26 17.22 5.64 -29.65
C ASP A 26 17.91 6.33 -30.84
N ASP A 27 18.60 7.44 -30.59
CA ASP A 27 19.32 8.23 -31.60
C ASP A 27 20.60 7.52 -32.09
N ALA A 28 21.14 6.56 -31.33
CA ALA A 28 22.27 5.77 -31.78
C ALA A 28 21.94 4.86 -32.99
N PHE A 29 20.66 4.62 -33.28
CA PHE A 29 20.22 3.93 -34.50
C PHE A 29 20.07 4.87 -35.71
N ASP A 30 20.19 6.18 -35.52
CA ASP A 30 20.18 7.15 -36.61
C ASP A 30 21.47 7.06 -37.43
N ASP A 31 21.42 7.58 -38.66
CA ASP A 31 22.62 7.82 -39.46
C ASP A 31 23.50 8.91 -38.81
N VAL A 32 24.65 9.22 -39.40
CA VAL A 32 25.47 10.34 -38.94
C VAL A 32 24.73 11.66 -39.19
N GLU A 33 24.60 12.49 -38.16
CA GLU A 33 23.91 13.79 -38.25
C GLU A 33 24.89 14.99 -38.32
N GLU A 34 24.38 16.14 -38.77
CA GLU A 34 25.17 17.36 -38.85
C GLU A 34 25.65 17.79 -37.45
N GLY A 35 26.96 17.99 -37.30
CA GLY A 35 27.57 18.40 -36.03
C GLY A 35 27.96 17.24 -35.10
N GLU A 36 27.58 16.00 -35.40
CA GLU A 36 27.97 14.81 -34.61
C GLU A 36 29.49 14.56 -34.67
N ILE A 37 30.08 14.69 -35.86
CA ILE A 37 31.53 14.64 -36.08
C ILE A 37 32.03 16.03 -36.50
N LYS A 38 32.91 16.62 -35.68
CA LYS A 38 33.51 17.92 -36.00
C LYS A 38 34.61 17.76 -37.04
N ILE A 39 34.80 18.76 -37.91
CA ILE A 39 35.88 18.79 -38.92
C ILE A 39 37.24 18.49 -38.28
N LYS A 40 37.51 19.08 -37.11
CA LYS A 40 38.75 18.85 -36.35
C LYS A 40 38.96 17.36 -36.03
N GLN A 41 37.92 16.67 -35.56
CA GLN A 41 37.96 15.24 -35.23
C GLN A 41 38.21 14.39 -36.48
N TYR A 42 37.55 14.73 -37.60
CA TYR A 42 37.80 14.07 -38.88
C TYR A 42 39.25 14.25 -39.37
N LEU A 43 39.80 15.46 -39.28
CA LEU A 43 41.18 15.73 -39.69
C LEU A 43 42.20 15.02 -38.80
N GLU A 44 41.97 14.98 -37.49
CA GLU A 44 42.80 14.22 -36.54
C GLU A 44 42.78 12.71 -36.87
N PHE A 45 41.60 12.16 -37.15
CA PHE A 45 41.45 10.79 -37.64
C PHE A 45 42.19 10.55 -38.95
N TYR A 46 42.00 11.43 -39.94
CA TYR A 46 42.60 11.31 -41.27
C TYR A 46 44.13 11.32 -41.19
N GLN A 47 44.71 12.19 -40.36
CA GLN A 47 46.16 12.23 -40.12
C GLN A 47 46.68 10.97 -39.41
N LEU A 48 45.89 10.40 -38.49
CA LEU A 48 46.27 9.20 -37.75
C LEU A 48 46.30 7.97 -38.66
N VAL A 49 45.30 7.83 -39.54
CA VAL A 49 45.06 6.60 -40.31
C VAL A 49 45.69 6.65 -41.71
N ASN A 50 45.88 7.83 -42.29
CA ASN A 50 46.36 7.98 -43.67
C ASN A 50 47.89 8.15 -43.78
N GLN A 51 48.68 7.64 -42.82
CA GLN A 51 50.15 7.82 -42.80
C GLN A 51 50.87 7.18 -44.01
N GLU A 52 50.25 6.21 -44.69
CA GLU A 52 50.78 5.54 -45.89
C GLU A 52 49.80 5.57 -47.09
N GLY A 53 48.77 6.44 -47.08
CA GLY A 53 47.74 6.47 -48.14
C GLY A 53 46.71 5.32 -48.06
N GLU A 54 46.78 4.51 -47.00
CA GLU A 54 45.93 3.31 -46.83
C GLU A 54 44.43 3.66 -46.82
N PHE A 55 44.06 4.77 -46.19
CA PHE A 55 42.66 5.21 -46.11
C PHE A 55 42.17 5.70 -47.47
N ASP A 56 42.98 6.49 -48.18
CA ASP A 56 42.64 7.01 -49.51
C ASP A 56 42.41 5.89 -50.52
N ASP A 57 43.30 4.89 -50.53
CA ASP A 57 43.19 3.69 -51.36
C ASP A 57 41.90 2.90 -51.06
N LEU A 58 41.52 2.83 -49.79
CA LEU A 58 40.38 2.06 -49.33
C LEU A 58 39.06 2.78 -49.66
N VAL A 59 38.98 4.09 -49.41
CA VAL A 59 37.83 4.93 -49.76
C VAL A 59 37.63 4.97 -51.28
N SER A 60 38.71 5.07 -52.05
CA SER A 60 38.68 5.04 -53.52
C SER A 60 38.19 3.69 -54.08
N LYS A 61 38.56 2.56 -53.46
CA LYS A 61 38.07 1.23 -53.84
C LYS A 61 36.57 1.04 -53.59
N ILE A 62 36.02 1.74 -52.60
CA ILE A 62 34.59 1.72 -52.25
C ILE A 62 33.80 2.72 -53.14
N GLY A 63 34.50 3.60 -53.85
CA GLY A 63 33.89 4.57 -54.79
C GLY A 63 33.44 5.88 -54.12
N LEU A 64 33.91 6.15 -52.91
CA LEU A 64 33.60 7.37 -52.17
C LEU A 64 34.57 8.49 -52.55
N ILE A 65 34.09 9.73 -52.59
CA ILE A 65 34.89 10.91 -52.89
C ILE A 65 35.27 11.59 -51.58
N LEU A 66 36.58 11.71 -51.31
CA LEU A 66 37.06 12.39 -50.12
C LEU A 66 36.69 13.88 -50.16
N PRO A 67 36.11 14.43 -49.08
CA PRO A 67 35.80 15.84 -49.00
C PRO A 67 37.07 16.67 -48.77
N GLU A 68 37.18 17.81 -49.45
CA GLU A 68 38.22 18.80 -49.17
C GLU A 68 37.82 19.63 -47.96
N VAL A 69 38.45 19.39 -46.81
CA VAL A 69 38.09 20.03 -45.53
C VAL A 69 39.30 20.74 -44.94
N TYR A 70 39.10 21.97 -44.45
CA TYR A 70 40.13 22.80 -43.85
C TYR A 70 39.77 23.22 -42.42
N ILE A 71 40.78 23.44 -41.58
CA ILE A 71 40.59 23.94 -40.21
C ILE A 71 40.05 25.38 -40.30
N ASP A 72 39.03 25.69 -39.49
CA ASP A 72 38.36 26.99 -39.40
C ASP A 72 37.47 27.40 -40.61
N GLU A 73 37.25 26.50 -41.56
CA GLU A 73 36.25 26.67 -42.63
C GLU A 73 34.96 25.91 -42.31
N PRO A 74 33.79 26.39 -42.79
CA PRO A 74 32.54 25.63 -42.68
C PRO A 74 32.65 24.30 -43.44
N ALA A 75 31.96 23.26 -42.96
CA ALA A 75 31.99 21.95 -43.60
C ALA A 75 31.45 22.06 -45.04
N PRO A 76 32.11 21.46 -46.04
CA PRO A 76 31.61 21.47 -47.40
C PRO A 76 30.28 20.70 -47.48
N ALA A 77 29.44 21.04 -48.46
CA ALA A 77 28.09 20.50 -48.57
C ALA A 77 28.04 18.95 -48.66
N ASN A 78 29.08 18.33 -49.22
CA ASN A 78 29.20 16.87 -49.35
C ASN A 78 29.82 16.19 -48.10
N PHE A 79 30.21 16.93 -47.07
CA PHE A 79 30.87 16.35 -45.89
C PHE A 79 29.96 15.41 -45.12
N LEU A 80 28.70 15.82 -44.89
CA LEU A 80 27.72 15.00 -44.21
C LEU A 80 27.39 13.75 -45.02
N ASP A 81 27.12 13.91 -46.32
CA ASP A 81 26.85 12.79 -47.24
C ASP A 81 28.00 11.78 -47.23
N PHE A 82 29.25 12.27 -47.26
CA PHE A 82 30.44 11.43 -47.15
C PHE A 82 30.49 10.66 -45.82
N LEU A 83 30.25 11.32 -44.69
CA LEU A 83 30.25 10.66 -43.38
C LEU A 83 29.14 9.60 -43.25
N GLN A 84 27.96 9.86 -43.81
CA GLN A 84 26.85 8.92 -43.84
C GLN A 84 27.16 7.70 -44.72
N GLU A 85 27.71 7.91 -45.93
CA GLU A 85 28.14 6.81 -46.79
C GLU A 85 29.26 6.00 -46.14
N LEU A 86 30.24 6.67 -45.52
CA LEU A 86 31.32 6.02 -44.78
C LEU A 86 30.79 5.16 -43.62
N TRP A 87 29.78 5.68 -42.90
CA TRP A 87 29.10 4.97 -41.81
C TRP A 87 28.33 3.75 -42.30
N ARG A 88 27.68 3.81 -43.47
CA ARG A 88 26.95 2.68 -44.07
C ARG A 88 27.92 1.61 -44.59
N GLU A 89 28.96 2.02 -45.32
CA GLU A 89 29.89 1.11 -45.98
C GLU A 89 30.79 0.34 -45.02
N ARG A 90 30.98 0.85 -43.79
CA ARG A 90 31.72 0.13 -42.74
C ARG A 90 31.12 -1.26 -42.43
N ALA A 91 29.82 -1.45 -42.63
CA ALA A 91 29.16 -2.73 -42.38
C ALA A 91 29.61 -3.82 -43.38
N SER A 92 29.94 -3.41 -44.61
CA SER A 92 30.33 -4.29 -45.71
C SER A 92 31.84 -4.53 -45.78
N HIS A 93 32.66 -3.67 -45.15
CA HIS A 93 34.11 -3.66 -45.31
C HIS A 93 34.84 -3.80 -43.96
N ALA A 94 35.38 -4.98 -43.67
CA ALA A 94 36.01 -5.29 -42.38
C ALA A 94 37.20 -4.37 -42.01
N ARG A 95 38.04 -4.01 -43.01
CA ARG A 95 39.18 -3.10 -42.78
C ARG A 95 38.72 -1.66 -42.56
N LEU A 96 37.71 -1.20 -43.33
CA LEU A 96 37.09 0.11 -43.11
C LEU A 96 36.56 0.21 -41.68
N LYS A 97 35.78 -0.79 -41.28
CA LYS A 97 35.20 -0.91 -39.94
C LYS A 97 36.23 -0.75 -38.85
N GLU A 98 37.35 -1.49 -38.93
CA GLU A 98 38.40 -1.41 -37.92
C GLU A 98 38.96 0.01 -37.76
N LEU A 99 39.15 0.71 -38.87
CA LEU A 99 39.74 2.05 -38.88
C LEU A 99 38.77 3.11 -38.37
N VAL A 100 37.53 3.11 -38.88
CA VAL A 100 36.55 4.17 -38.56
C VAL A 100 35.88 3.94 -37.22
N ASP A 101 35.60 2.70 -36.81
CA ASP A 101 34.93 2.41 -35.52
C ASP A 101 35.83 2.78 -34.34
N LYS A 102 37.15 2.58 -34.44
CA LYS A 102 38.10 2.84 -33.34
C LYS A 102 38.48 4.31 -33.19
N ASN A 103 38.47 5.07 -34.29
CA ASN A 103 39.15 6.36 -34.35
C ASN A 103 38.26 7.54 -34.78
N LEU A 104 37.20 7.29 -35.56
CA LEU A 104 36.31 8.35 -36.05
C LEU A 104 34.96 8.33 -35.34
N PHE A 105 34.33 7.15 -35.28
CA PHE A 105 32.97 6.96 -34.77
C PHE A 105 32.93 6.29 -33.38
N THR A 106 34.01 6.37 -32.61
CA THR A 106 34.18 5.65 -31.33
C THR A 106 32.97 5.82 -30.41
N GLU A 107 32.54 7.06 -30.16
CA GLU A 107 31.41 7.36 -29.27
C GLU A 107 30.07 6.78 -29.78
N LYS A 108 29.79 6.89 -31.09
CA LYS A 108 28.57 6.35 -31.71
C LYS A 108 28.57 4.81 -31.69
N VAL A 109 29.73 4.20 -31.93
CA VAL A 109 29.90 2.74 -31.89
C VAL A 109 29.74 2.20 -30.48
N ASP A 110 30.27 2.89 -29.47
CA ASP A 110 30.12 2.49 -28.07
C ASP A 110 28.64 2.54 -27.63
N LYS A 111 27.92 3.62 -27.97
CA LYS A 111 26.47 3.74 -27.74
C LYS A 111 25.68 2.62 -28.45
N LEU A 112 26.00 2.34 -29.72
CA LEU A 112 25.35 1.29 -30.50
C LEU A 112 25.62 -0.11 -29.92
N ASN A 113 26.84 -0.37 -29.43
CA ASN A 113 27.20 -1.64 -28.80
C ASN A 113 26.46 -1.86 -27.47
N GLU A 114 26.30 -0.81 -26.66
CA GLU A 114 25.49 -0.85 -25.44
C GLU A 114 24.04 -1.22 -25.78
N LEU A 115 23.43 -0.55 -26.77
CA LEU A 115 22.06 -0.83 -27.19
C LEU A 115 21.89 -2.21 -27.83
N GLU A 116 22.83 -2.66 -28.64
CA GLU A 116 22.80 -4.03 -29.18
C GLU A 116 22.91 -5.09 -28.08
N THR A 117 23.61 -4.79 -26.98
CA THR A 117 23.62 -5.65 -25.80
C THR A 117 22.24 -5.71 -25.16
N ILE A 118 21.56 -4.57 -25.01
CA ILE A 118 20.18 -4.49 -24.53
C ILE A 118 19.23 -5.25 -25.46
N CYS A 119 19.30 -5.04 -26.77
CA CYS A 119 18.52 -5.76 -27.78
C CYS A 119 18.66 -7.27 -27.63
N LYS A 120 19.90 -7.77 -27.56
CA LYS A 120 20.17 -9.22 -27.38
C LYS A 120 19.60 -9.76 -26.08
N ASN A 121 19.73 -9.01 -24.99
CA ASN A 121 19.16 -9.42 -23.70
C ASN A 121 17.64 -9.55 -23.76
N LEU A 122 16.96 -8.63 -24.45
CA LEU A 122 15.50 -8.66 -24.66
C LEU A 122 15.09 -9.79 -25.63
N GLU A 123 15.82 -9.99 -26.72
CA GLU A 123 15.60 -11.10 -27.66
C GLU A 123 15.73 -12.48 -26.98
N ASN A 124 16.64 -12.59 -26.00
CA ASN A 124 16.79 -13.76 -25.13
C ASN A 124 15.59 -14.00 -24.19
N GLN A 125 14.74 -12.98 -23.95
CA GLN A 125 13.47 -13.12 -23.21
C GLN A 125 12.28 -13.48 -24.12
N ASN A 126 12.54 -14.06 -25.29
CA ASN A 126 11.51 -14.45 -26.26
C ASN A 126 10.72 -13.26 -26.87
N LEU A 127 11.33 -12.08 -26.91
CA LEU A 127 10.78 -10.90 -27.59
C LEU A 127 11.30 -10.80 -29.04
N ASP A 128 10.48 -10.26 -29.95
CA ASP A 128 10.89 -9.78 -31.27
C ASP A 128 11.18 -8.28 -31.16
N VAL A 129 12.46 -7.90 -31.13
CA VAL A 129 12.91 -6.53 -30.87
C VAL A 129 13.09 -5.76 -32.19
N LYS A 130 12.28 -4.72 -32.38
CA LYS A 130 12.41 -3.75 -33.46
C LYS A 130 13.32 -2.60 -33.01
N ARG A 131 14.40 -2.40 -33.76
CA ARG A 131 15.30 -1.26 -33.64
C ARG A 131 14.71 -0.12 -34.44
N ILE A 132 14.42 0.99 -33.79
CA ILE A 132 13.74 2.13 -34.36
C ILE A 132 14.61 3.36 -34.09
N ASN A 133 14.82 4.14 -35.14
CA ASN A 133 15.60 5.36 -35.11
C ASN A 133 14.82 6.49 -34.41
N SER A 134 15.45 7.61 -34.07
CA SER A 134 14.77 8.69 -33.34
C SER A 134 13.67 9.35 -34.20
N ARG A 135 13.86 9.32 -35.52
CA ARG A 135 13.00 9.89 -36.55
C ARG A 135 12.01 8.86 -37.09
N VAL A 136 11.11 8.37 -36.25
CA VAL A 136 9.98 7.54 -36.71
C VAL A 136 9.15 8.32 -37.73
N GLU A 137 9.34 8.05 -39.02
CA GLU A 137 8.64 8.72 -40.12
C GLU A 137 7.15 8.33 -40.17
N ASP A 138 6.81 7.11 -39.74
CA ASP A 138 5.42 6.62 -39.71
C ASP A 138 5.06 5.92 -38.38
N PRO A 139 4.31 6.60 -37.48
CA PRO A 139 3.79 6.01 -36.25
C PRO A 139 2.81 4.86 -36.47
N SER A 140 2.30 4.65 -37.70
CA SER A 140 1.31 3.61 -38.01
C SER A 140 1.79 2.19 -37.70
N ILE A 141 3.11 1.97 -37.59
CA ILE A 141 3.69 0.69 -37.17
C ILE A 141 3.15 0.21 -35.81
N PHE A 142 2.75 1.15 -34.94
CA PHE A 142 2.21 0.84 -33.61
C PHE A 142 0.69 0.62 -33.59
N SER A 143 0.01 0.81 -34.73
CA SER A 143 -1.46 0.68 -34.83
C SER A 143 -1.95 -0.77 -34.74
N SER A 144 -1.08 -1.76 -34.99
CA SER A 144 -1.44 -3.17 -34.91
C SER A 144 -1.72 -3.66 -33.49
N GLY A 145 -1.21 -2.95 -32.47
CA GLY A 145 -1.30 -3.36 -31.06
C GLY A 145 -0.52 -4.64 -30.74
N GLU A 146 0.47 -4.99 -31.57
CA GLU A 146 1.33 -6.17 -31.36
C GLU A 146 2.53 -5.90 -30.44
N PHE A 147 2.87 -4.62 -30.25
CA PHE A 147 3.93 -4.18 -29.36
C PHE A 147 3.45 -4.20 -27.91
N VAL A 148 4.17 -4.95 -27.07
CA VAL A 148 3.89 -5.08 -25.64
C VAL A 148 4.79 -4.13 -24.84
N TYR A 149 6.00 -3.88 -25.33
CA TYR A 149 7.00 -3.01 -24.70
C TYR A 149 7.56 -1.99 -25.68
N ILE A 150 7.73 -0.75 -25.23
CA ILE A 150 8.42 0.30 -25.98
C ILE A 150 9.47 0.94 -25.08
N PHE A 151 10.73 0.81 -25.47
CA PHE A 151 11.87 1.45 -24.81
C PHE A 151 12.19 2.73 -25.56
N ILE A 152 12.27 3.87 -24.86
CA ILE A 152 12.54 5.18 -25.45
C ILE A 152 13.68 5.83 -24.69
N ASP A 153 14.70 6.31 -25.39
CA ASP A 153 15.76 7.10 -24.78
C ASP A 153 15.23 8.43 -24.21
N TYR A 154 15.72 8.80 -23.02
CA TYR A 154 15.34 10.05 -22.37
C TYR A 154 15.89 11.28 -23.10
N ASN A 155 17.12 11.19 -23.61
CA ASN A 155 17.80 12.25 -24.32
C ASN A 155 17.77 11.96 -25.83
N LEU A 156 16.56 11.91 -26.39
CA LEU A 156 16.34 11.59 -27.80
C LEU A 156 16.78 12.75 -28.73
N GLY A 157 18.08 12.79 -29.05
CA GLY A 157 18.70 13.72 -30.00
C GLY A 157 20.23 13.82 -29.82
N ILE A 158 20.89 14.49 -30.77
CA ILE A 158 22.36 14.57 -30.89
C ILE A 158 23.05 15.00 -29.58
N GLU A 159 22.52 16.05 -28.93
CA GLU A 159 23.05 16.57 -27.67
C GLU A 159 22.01 16.43 -26.55
N PRO A 160 22.44 16.00 -25.34
CA PRO A 160 21.55 15.93 -24.19
C PRO A 160 21.06 17.32 -23.80
N GLY A 161 19.77 17.44 -23.49
CA GLY A 161 19.19 18.72 -23.08
C GLY A 161 17.68 18.82 -23.22
N PRO A 162 17.10 20.00 -22.95
CA PRO A 162 15.65 20.21 -22.95
C PRO A 162 14.95 19.85 -24.27
N LEU A 163 15.63 20.06 -25.41
CA LEU A 163 15.12 19.72 -26.73
C LEU A 163 15.05 18.21 -26.94
N ALA A 164 16.10 17.47 -26.59
CA ALA A 164 16.12 16.00 -26.68
C ALA A 164 15.04 15.36 -25.80
N VAL A 165 14.85 15.89 -24.59
CA VAL A 165 13.76 15.49 -23.69
C VAL A 165 12.38 15.81 -24.27
N ALA A 166 12.22 16.97 -24.93
CA ALA A 166 10.97 17.33 -25.58
C ALA A 166 10.65 16.42 -26.78
N ASN A 167 11.67 15.99 -27.53
CA ASN A 167 11.52 15.02 -28.61
C ASN A 167 11.05 13.66 -28.07
N ALA A 168 11.70 13.14 -27.03
CA ALA A 168 11.29 11.90 -26.37
C ALA A 168 9.84 11.95 -25.88
N LYS A 169 9.41 13.07 -25.28
CA LYS A 169 8.00 13.28 -24.85
C LYS A 169 7.03 13.24 -26.00
N THR A 170 7.34 14.00 -27.06
CA THR A 170 6.48 14.10 -28.25
C THR A 170 6.33 12.73 -28.88
N LYS A 171 7.44 11.99 -29.02
CA LYS A 171 7.46 10.65 -29.57
C LYS A 171 6.65 9.66 -28.73
N ALA A 172 6.86 9.64 -27.41
CA ALA A 172 6.09 8.79 -26.51
C ALA A 172 4.58 9.06 -26.61
N ARG A 173 4.17 10.34 -26.68
CA ARG A 173 2.78 10.74 -26.84
C ARG A 173 2.19 10.31 -28.19
N GLU A 174 2.92 10.51 -29.28
CA GLU A 174 2.49 10.09 -30.63
C GLU A 174 2.20 8.60 -30.66
N ILE A 175 3.14 7.80 -30.17
CA ILE A 175 2.99 6.34 -30.14
C ILE A 175 1.80 5.93 -29.26
N TYR A 176 1.71 6.49 -28.07
CA TYR A 176 0.63 6.22 -27.13
C TYR A 176 -0.76 6.53 -27.70
N ASN A 177 -0.87 7.55 -28.55
CA ASN A 177 -2.11 7.94 -29.20
C ASN A 177 -2.45 7.08 -30.43
N THR A 178 -1.45 6.55 -31.12
CA THR A 178 -1.64 5.67 -32.28
C THR A 178 -2.01 4.24 -31.88
N CYS A 179 -1.58 3.77 -30.69
CA CYS A 179 -1.91 2.43 -30.22
C CYS A 179 -3.42 2.24 -29.94
N PRO A 180 -4.01 1.09 -30.31
CA PRO A 180 -5.41 0.80 -30.05
C PRO A 180 -5.74 0.72 -28.56
N LYS A 181 -7.00 1.00 -28.21
CA LYS A 181 -7.52 0.89 -26.84
C LYS A 181 -7.37 -0.55 -26.31
N GLY A 182 -7.04 -0.71 -25.03
CA GLY A 182 -6.80 -2.01 -24.40
C GLY A 182 -5.52 -2.75 -24.87
N LYS A 183 -4.72 -2.16 -25.76
CA LYS A 183 -3.48 -2.75 -26.30
C LYS A 183 -2.31 -1.75 -26.35
N LYS A 184 -2.31 -0.80 -25.43
CA LYS A 184 -1.23 0.19 -25.27
C LYS A 184 0.01 -0.42 -24.59
N PRO A 185 1.18 -0.43 -25.24
CA PRO A 185 2.37 -1.04 -24.65
C PRO A 185 2.80 -0.34 -23.35
N VAL A 186 3.52 -1.10 -22.52
CA VAL A 186 4.29 -0.52 -21.42
C VAL A 186 5.44 0.27 -22.02
N THR A 187 5.50 1.56 -21.70
CA THR A 187 6.54 2.48 -22.16
C THR A 187 7.62 2.58 -21.09
N ILE A 188 8.84 2.15 -21.42
CA ILE A 188 10.01 2.19 -20.57
C ILE A 188 10.94 3.30 -21.06
N LEU A 189 11.07 4.35 -20.26
CA LEU A 189 12.07 5.38 -20.48
C LEU A 189 13.44 4.87 -20.03
N MET A 190 14.43 4.92 -20.92
CA MET A 190 15.80 4.50 -20.64
C MET A 190 16.75 5.69 -20.61
N SER A 191 17.75 5.64 -19.73
CA SER A 191 18.80 6.66 -19.64
C SER A 191 20.07 6.06 -19.05
N SER A 192 21.22 6.58 -19.47
CA SER A 192 22.53 6.26 -18.87
C SER A 192 22.85 7.14 -17.65
N GLU A 193 22.07 8.18 -17.37
CA GLU A 193 22.35 9.13 -16.30
C GLU A 193 21.73 8.70 -14.95
N SER A 194 22.53 8.74 -13.87
CA SER A 194 22.06 8.45 -12.51
C SER A 194 21.46 9.69 -11.83
N GLY A 195 20.28 9.59 -11.20
CA GLY A 195 19.71 10.66 -10.34
C GLY A 195 18.38 11.29 -10.78
N PHE A 196 17.68 10.71 -11.78
CA PHE A 196 16.57 11.36 -12.50
C PHE A 196 15.17 11.15 -11.91
N ILE A 197 15.04 10.57 -10.71
CA ILE A 197 13.73 10.20 -10.12
C ILE A 197 12.73 11.37 -10.12
N LYS A 198 13.17 12.60 -9.80
CA LYS A 198 12.32 13.80 -9.81
C LYS A 198 11.97 14.34 -11.21
N LEU A 199 12.81 14.07 -12.20
CA LEU A 199 12.61 14.54 -13.58
C LEU A 199 11.66 13.60 -14.35
N ILE A 200 11.54 12.35 -13.92
CA ILE A 200 10.65 11.34 -14.48
C ILE A 200 9.18 11.70 -14.23
N ASP A 201 8.82 12.13 -13.01
CA ASP A 201 7.45 12.53 -12.68
C ASP A 201 7.01 13.73 -13.55
N ARG A 202 7.91 14.70 -13.74
CA ARG A 202 7.70 15.83 -14.64
C ARG A 202 7.59 15.41 -16.10
N PHE A 203 8.41 14.45 -16.54
CA PHE A 203 8.33 13.92 -17.90
C PHE A 203 6.96 13.28 -18.16
N GLN A 204 6.49 12.47 -17.21
CA GLN A 204 5.23 11.77 -17.29
C GLN A 204 4.04 12.74 -17.31
N ASP A 205 4.00 13.71 -16.38
CA ASP A 205 2.97 14.74 -16.32
C ASP A 205 2.90 15.53 -17.63
N GLU A 206 4.05 15.99 -18.14
CA GLU A 206 4.12 16.77 -19.37
C GLU A 206 3.85 15.93 -20.63
N ALA A 207 4.13 14.62 -20.63
CA ALA A 207 3.79 13.71 -21.73
C ALA A 207 2.31 13.32 -21.74
N GLY A 208 1.62 13.38 -20.59
CA GLY A 208 0.21 13.02 -20.45
C GLY A 208 -0.02 11.51 -20.40
N MET A 209 0.97 10.74 -19.93
CA MET A 209 0.89 9.29 -19.83
C MET A 209 0.40 8.83 -18.46
N ILE A 210 -0.34 7.73 -18.43
CA ILE A 210 -0.86 7.12 -17.20
C ILE A 210 0.26 6.34 -16.50
N GLU A 211 0.43 6.56 -15.20
CA GLU A 211 1.50 5.96 -14.35
C GLU A 211 1.56 4.43 -14.46
N GLY A 212 0.39 3.78 -14.60
CA GLY A 212 0.28 2.34 -14.74
C GLY A 212 1.12 1.75 -15.88
N VAL A 213 1.31 2.45 -17.00
CA VAL A 213 2.04 1.91 -18.16
C VAL A 213 3.39 2.56 -18.43
N PHE A 214 3.80 3.49 -17.58
CA PHE A 214 5.07 4.19 -17.74
C PHE A 214 6.06 3.67 -16.71
N ARG A 215 7.27 3.34 -17.16
CA ARG A 215 8.36 2.84 -16.32
C ARG A 215 9.65 3.53 -16.69
N PHE A 216 10.61 3.49 -15.78
CA PHE A 216 11.97 3.95 -16.02
C PHE A 216 12.95 2.82 -15.73
N SER A 217 13.92 2.62 -16.62
CA SER A 217 14.97 1.63 -16.44
C SER A 217 16.31 2.20 -16.89
N PRO A 218 17.33 2.27 -16.01
CA PRO A 218 18.68 2.59 -16.40
C PRO A 218 19.25 1.66 -17.48
N LYS A 219 20.03 2.19 -18.44
CA LYS A 219 20.62 1.38 -19.53
C LYS A 219 21.60 0.31 -19.00
N ASP A 220 22.31 0.59 -17.90
CA ASP A 220 23.21 -0.38 -17.25
C ASP A 220 22.44 -1.61 -16.69
N GLN A 221 21.22 -1.41 -16.20
CA GLN A 221 20.35 -2.50 -15.74
C GLN A 221 19.78 -3.30 -16.91
N LEU A 222 19.48 -2.64 -18.02
CA LEU A 222 19.01 -3.30 -19.25
C LEU A 222 20.15 -4.05 -19.99
N SER A 223 21.40 -3.70 -19.72
CA SER A 223 22.58 -4.40 -20.25
C SER A 223 22.93 -5.66 -19.44
N ASP A 224 22.41 -5.82 -18.22
CA ASP A 224 22.61 -7.01 -17.39
C ASP A 224 21.50 -8.05 -17.63
N GLN A 225 21.88 -9.20 -18.18
CA GLN A 225 20.95 -10.28 -18.54
C GLN A 225 20.07 -10.75 -17.36
N ASN A 226 20.61 -10.81 -16.15
CA ASN A 226 19.87 -11.30 -14.98
C ASN A 226 18.82 -10.28 -14.55
N LYS A 227 19.16 -8.99 -14.58
CA LYS A 227 18.25 -7.89 -14.21
C LYS A 227 17.15 -7.72 -15.24
N VAL A 228 17.47 -7.78 -16.54
CA VAL A 228 16.46 -7.74 -17.61
C VAL A 228 15.44 -8.84 -17.47
N SER A 229 15.87 -10.07 -17.21
CA SER A 229 14.94 -11.20 -17.07
C SER A 229 13.94 -10.97 -15.93
N LEU A 230 14.40 -10.43 -14.80
CA LEU A 230 13.54 -10.07 -13.67
C LEU A 230 12.59 -8.91 -14.01
N LEU A 231 13.10 -7.86 -14.66
CA LEU A 231 12.31 -6.68 -15.05
C LEU A 231 11.19 -7.04 -16.03
N ILE A 232 11.51 -7.79 -17.09
CA ILE A 232 10.51 -8.23 -18.09
C ILE A 232 9.47 -9.13 -17.45
N ARG A 233 9.87 -10.03 -16.53
CA ARG A 233 8.92 -10.84 -15.78
C ARG A 233 8.00 -9.98 -14.92
N ALA A 234 8.54 -9.03 -14.17
CA ALA A 234 7.73 -8.12 -13.35
C ALA A 234 6.73 -7.33 -14.22
N TYR A 235 7.18 -6.78 -15.35
CA TYR A 235 6.30 -6.05 -16.26
C TYR A 235 5.23 -6.95 -16.89
N SER A 236 5.56 -8.21 -17.21
CA SER A 236 4.59 -9.17 -17.74
C SER A 236 3.52 -9.55 -16.72
N GLU A 237 3.89 -9.68 -15.44
CA GLU A 237 2.94 -9.98 -14.36
C GLU A 237 1.99 -8.81 -14.09
N GLU A 238 2.44 -7.57 -14.31
CA GLU A 238 1.62 -6.35 -14.14
C GLU A 238 0.84 -5.95 -15.39
N PHE A 239 1.14 -6.52 -16.56
CA PHE A 239 0.65 -6.05 -17.86
C PHE A 239 -0.88 -5.96 -17.93
N GLU A 240 -1.58 -7.03 -17.56
CA GLU A 240 -3.05 -7.08 -17.56
C GLU A 240 -3.65 -6.07 -16.57
N SER A 241 -3.04 -5.94 -15.39
CA SER A 241 -3.51 -5.02 -14.35
C SER A 241 -3.36 -3.55 -14.75
N ASN A 242 -2.29 -3.23 -15.48
CA ASN A 242 -2.03 -1.89 -15.98
C ASN A 242 -3.05 -1.49 -17.06
N HIS A 243 -3.44 -2.40 -17.94
CA HIS A 243 -4.49 -2.15 -18.93
C HIS A 243 -5.85 -1.93 -18.31
N ALA A 244 -6.24 -2.76 -17.35
CA ALA A 244 -7.48 -2.58 -16.63
C ALA A 244 -7.52 -1.20 -15.93
N LEU A 245 -6.40 -0.78 -15.32
CA LEU A 245 -6.29 0.53 -14.70
C LEU A 245 -6.39 1.67 -15.72
N GLN A 246 -5.75 1.54 -16.88
CA GLN A 246 -5.85 2.53 -17.95
C GLN A 246 -7.28 2.67 -18.47
N ASP A 247 -7.95 1.55 -18.74
CA ASP A 247 -9.32 1.56 -19.25
C ASP A 247 -10.27 2.16 -18.21
N TYR A 248 -10.06 1.88 -16.93
CA TYR A 248 -10.76 2.54 -15.84
C TYR A 248 -10.50 4.06 -15.82
N ILE A 249 -9.25 4.52 -15.86
CA ILE A 249 -8.91 5.95 -15.84
C ILE A 249 -9.49 6.67 -17.07
N HIS A 250 -9.42 6.07 -18.26
CA HIS A 250 -10.02 6.61 -19.47
C HIS A 250 -11.55 6.69 -19.35
N ALA A 251 -12.19 5.64 -18.84
CA ALA A 251 -13.64 5.63 -18.60
C ALA A 251 -14.03 6.71 -17.58
N LEU A 252 -13.25 6.88 -16.51
CA LEU A 252 -13.45 7.92 -15.49
C LEU A 252 -13.34 9.32 -16.08
N ILE A 253 -12.29 9.61 -16.85
CA ILE A 253 -12.11 10.92 -17.50
C ILE A 253 -13.23 11.18 -18.52
N SER A 254 -13.61 10.17 -19.30
CA SER A 254 -14.71 10.27 -20.26
C SER A 254 -16.05 10.53 -19.57
N ALA A 255 -16.34 9.80 -18.49
CA ALA A 255 -17.53 9.96 -17.68
C ALA A 255 -17.58 11.34 -17.01
N ALA A 256 -16.45 11.84 -16.51
CA ALA A 256 -16.34 13.17 -15.91
C ALA A 256 -16.61 14.29 -16.93
N LYS A 257 -16.06 14.18 -18.15
CA LYS A 257 -16.37 15.12 -19.25
C LYS A 257 -17.84 15.08 -19.63
N GLY A 258 -18.43 13.89 -19.75
CA GLY A 258 -19.86 13.72 -20.02
C GLY A 258 -20.73 14.34 -18.92
N ALA A 259 -20.41 14.06 -17.66
CA ALA A 259 -21.11 14.59 -16.49
C ALA A 259 -21.00 16.12 -16.41
N LEU A 260 -19.83 16.69 -16.72
CA LEU A 260 -19.64 18.14 -16.77
C LEU A 260 -20.52 18.79 -17.84
N ASN A 261 -20.51 18.27 -19.07
CA ASN A 261 -21.33 18.82 -20.16
C ASN A 261 -22.83 18.78 -19.83
N GLU A 262 -23.29 17.69 -19.20
CA GLU A 262 -24.68 17.57 -18.78
C GLU A 262 -25.00 18.50 -17.61
N PHE A 263 -24.12 18.58 -16.61
CA PHE A 263 -24.22 19.51 -15.49
C PHE A 263 -24.33 20.97 -15.96
N GLU A 264 -23.45 21.40 -16.87
CA GLU A 264 -23.47 22.75 -17.45
C GLU A 264 -24.81 23.04 -18.13
N LYS A 265 -25.30 22.10 -18.95
CA LYS A 265 -26.58 22.24 -19.64
C LYS A 265 -27.74 22.40 -18.65
N GLU A 266 -27.77 21.59 -17.59
CA GLU A 266 -28.86 21.63 -16.61
C GLU A 266 -28.83 22.89 -15.73
N VAL A 267 -27.65 23.30 -15.26
CA VAL A 267 -27.51 24.52 -14.45
C VAL A 267 -27.82 25.78 -15.27
N GLN A 268 -27.43 25.82 -16.55
CA GLN A 268 -27.75 26.95 -17.44
C GLN A 268 -29.26 27.06 -17.76
N MET A 269 -30.03 25.98 -17.59
CA MET A 269 -31.49 25.99 -17.79
C MET A 269 -32.26 26.52 -16.58
N LEU A 270 -31.62 26.62 -15.41
CA LEU A 270 -32.25 27.15 -14.19
C LEU A 270 -32.51 28.64 -14.34
N ARG A 271 -33.73 29.04 -14.00
CA ARG A 271 -34.17 30.44 -14.06
C ARG A 271 -33.98 31.11 -12.71
N ILE A 272 -33.96 32.45 -12.70
CA ILE A 272 -33.88 33.24 -11.47
C ILE A 272 -35.00 32.85 -10.49
N GLU A 273 -36.20 32.55 -11.01
CA GLU A 273 -37.33 32.10 -10.22
C GLU A 273 -37.06 30.80 -9.46
N ASP A 274 -36.25 29.88 -10.01
CA ASP A 274 -35.88 28.63 -9.33
C ASP A 274 -34.98 28.91 -8.11
N TYR A 275 -34.03 29.84 -8.26
CA TYR A 275 -33.18 30.29 -7.15
C TYR A 275 -33.98 31.02 -6.08
N VAL A 276 -34.92 31.88 -6.49
CA VAL A 276 -35.83 32.56 -5.57
C VAL A 276 -36.75 31.56 -4.87
N PHE A 277 -37.21 30.53 -5.57
CA PHE A 277 -38.01 29.45 -5.00
C PHE A 277 -37.22 28.65 -3.97
N ILE A 278 -35.98 28.25 -4.26
CA ILE A 278 -35.11 27.57 -3.29
C ILE A 278 -34.90 28.45 -2.06
N GLN A 279 -34.55 29.72 -2.26
CA GLN A 279 -34.32 30.66 -1.17
C GLN A 279 -35.56 30.85 -0.30
N ASN A 280 -36.75 30.98 -0.90
CA ASN A 280 -37.97 31.31 -0.19
C ASN A 280 -38.73 30.09 0.36
N SER A 281 -38.52 28.90 -0.21
CA SER A 281 -39.24 27.68 0.15
C SER A 281 -38.41 26.73 1.00
N ALA A 282 -37.13 26.51 0.66
CA ALA A 282 -36.29 25.53 1.34
C ALA A 282 -35.37 26.18 2.40
N LEU A 283 -34.80 27.35 2.08
CA LEU A 283 -33.76 27.97 2.91
C LEU A 283 -34.27 29.05 3.86
N ARG A 284 -35.48 29.60 3.61
CA ARG A 284 -36.04 30.72 4.39
C ARG A 284 -36.17 30.42 5.88
N ASP A 285 -36.73 29.25 6.21
CA ASP A 285 -36.93 28.84 7.61
C ASP A 285 -35.61 28.41 8.26
N GLN A 286 -34.60 28.09 7.45
CA GLN A 286 -33.32 27.57 7.91
C GLN A 286 -32.20 28.61 7.94
N ALA A 287 -32.46 29.85 7.50
CA ALA A 287 -31.50 30.95 7.40
C ALA A 287 -30.16 30.60 6.70
N GLN A 288 -30.15 29.53 5.90
CA GLN A 288 -28.94 29.04 5.24
C GLN A 288 -28.60 29.92 4.04
N PRO A 289 -27.33 30.32 3.86
CA PRO A 289 -26.90 31.05 2.66
C PRO A 289 -27.14 30.23 1.39
N LEU A 290 -27.71 30.87 0.37
CA LEU A 290 -27.98 30.23 -0.92
C LEU A 290 -26.72 29.65 -1.56
N GLY A 291 -25.60 30.37 -1.49
CA GLY A 291 -24.34 29.97 -2.12
C GLY A 291 -23.83 28.63 -1.60
N ASP A 292 -23.77 28.46 -0.28
CA ASP A 292 -23.32 27.22 0.37
C ASP A 292 -24.23 26.04 0.00
N TYR A 293 -25.55 26.28 0.02
CA TYR A 293 -26.52 25.27 -0.36
C TYR A 293 -26.38 24.84 -1.83
N LEU A 294 -26.21 25.80 -2.74
CA LEU A 294 -26.00 25.52 -4.16
C LEU A 294 -24.68 24.77 -4.39
N ALA A 295 -23.59 25.13 -3.71
CA ALA A 295 -22.31 24.45 -3.83
C ALA A 295 -22.43 22.96 -3.45
N TRP A 296 -23.10 22.67 -2.32
CA TRP A 296 -23.39 21.29 -1.91
C TRP A 296 -24.30 20.57 -2.91
N LEU A 297 -25.42 21.19 -3.30
CA LEU A 297 -26.41 20.58 -4.20
C LEU A 297 -25.80 20.27 -5.56
N TYR A 298 -25.06 21.21 -6.13
CA TYR A 298 -24.39 21.07 -7.41
C TYR A 298 -23.23 20.08 -7.35
N GLY A 299 -22.44 20.07 -6.28
CA GLY A 299 -21.39 19.07 -6.09
C GLY A 299 -21.97 17.65 -6.01
N THR A 300 -23.08 17.48 -5.28
CA THR A 300 -23.79 16.19 -5.16
C THR A 300 -24.38 15.77 -6.49
N HIS A 301 -25.01 16.70 -7.22
CA HIS A 301 -25.60 16.43 -8.52
C HIS A 301 -24.56 16.05 -9.57
N TRP A 302 -23.46 16.79 -9.67
CA TRP A 302 -22.35 16.46 -10.56
C TRP A 302 -21.74 15.09 -10.24
N ALA A 303 -21.54 14.77 -8.95
CA ALA A 303 -21.08 13.45 -8.54
C ALA A 303 -22.06 12.35 -8.95
N ASN A 304 -23.38 12.57 -8.83
CA ASN A 304 -24.40 11.62 -9.30
C ASN A 304 -24.34 11.43 -10.84
N LEU A 305 -24.18 12.51 -11.61
CA LEU A 305 -24.01 12.44 -13.07
C LEU A 305 -22.77 11.63 -13.47
N LEU A 306 -21.67 11.77 -12.72
CA LEU A 306 -20.45 10.99 -12.90
C LEU A 306 -20.67 9.51 -12.58
N LEU A 307 -21.19 9.21 -11.38
CA LEU A 307 -21.27 7.85 -10.84
C LEU A 307 -22.39 7.01 -11.47
N ARG A 308 -23.36 7.62 -12.16
CA ARG A 308 -24.40 6.89 -12.90
C ARG A 308 -23.94 6.39 -14.27
N ASN A 309 -22.78 6.82 -14.76
CA ASN A 309 -22.23 6.40 -16.04
C ASN A 309 -22.03 4.87 -16.08
N THR A 310 -22.65 4.20 -17.06
CA THR A 310 -22.66 2.73 -17.17
C THR A 310 -21.28 2.16 -17.47
N ASP A 311 -20.51 2.83 -18.34
CA ASP A 311 -19.20 2.35 -18.77
C ASP A 311 -18.20 2.41 -17.61
N LEU A 312 -18.27 3.48 -16.80
CA LEU A 312 -17.48 3.61 -15.58
C LEU A 312 -17.78 2.49 -14.57
N LYS A 313 -19.07 2.15 -14.37
CA LYS A 313 -19.47 1.04 -13.48
C LYS A 313 -18.94 -0.31 -13.96
N VAL A 314 -18.95 -0.55 -15.27
CA VAL A 314 -18.39 -1.78 -15.86
C VAL A 314 -16.89 -1.85 -15.55
N GLN A 315 -16.13 -0.79 -15.81
CA GLN A 315 -14.69 -0.77 -15.53
C GLN A 315 -14.35 -0.85 -14.04
N GLN A 316 -15.17 -0.25 -13.17
CA GLN A 316 -15.04 -0.37 -11.72
C GLN A 316 -15.12 -1.85 -11.28
N SER A 317 -16.08 -2.61 -11.81
CA SER A 317 -16.21 -4.03 -11.48
C SER A 317 -15.03 -4.90 -11.92
N ILE A 318 -14.28 -4.46 -12.95
CA ILE A 318 -13.07 -5.11 -13.44
C ILE A 318 -11.91 -4.79 -12.50
N ILE A 319 -11.70 -3.50 -12.19
CA ILE A 319 -10.56 -3.08 -11.36
C ILE A 319 -10.62 -3.63 -9.93
N ASP A 320 -11.83 -3.75 -9.37
CA ASP A 320 -12.04 -4.32 -8.02
C ASP A 320 -11.55 -5.78 -7.92
N LYS A 321 -11.58 -6.54 -9.03
CA LYS A 321 -11.12 -7.94 -9.07
C LYS A 321 -9.62 -8.04 -9.33
N VAL A 322 -9.12 -7.23 -10.26
CA VAL A 322 -7.73 -7.27 -10.75
C VAL A 322 -6.72 -7.18 -9.61
N PHE A 323 -6.92 -6.25 -8.67
CA PHE A 323 -5.97 -6.03 -7.58
C PHE A 323 -6.23 -6.86 -6.31
N SER A 324 -7.39 -7.53 -6.21
CA SER A 324 -7.68 -8.44 -5.10
C SER A 324 -6.93 -9.77 -5.24
N ASP A 325 -6.75 -10.26 -6.47
CA ASP A 325 -6.19 -11.58 -6.73
C ASP A 325 -4.65 -11.58 -6.75
N LYS A 326 -4.05 -10.52 -7.32
CA LYS A 326 -2.59 -10.34 -7.39
C LYS A 326 -2.23 -8.87 -7.16
N PRO A 327 -1.76 -8.48 -5.97
CA PRO A 327 -1.26 -7.13 -5.75
C PRO A 327 -0.03 -6.88 -6.64
N PRO A 328 0.11 -5.68 -7.24
CA PRO A 328 1.22 -5.37 -8.13
C PRO A 328 2.54 -5.35 -7.36
N LEU A 329 3.65 -5.58 -8.06
CA LEU A 329 4.97 -5.49 -7.47
C LEU A 329 5.34 -4.02 -7.32
N HIS A 330 5.42 -3.54 -6.09
CA HIS A 330 5.73 -2.14 -5.85
C HIS A 330 7.15 -1.80 -6.31
N HIS A 331 7.25 -1.15 -7.47
CA HIS A 331 8.52 -0.59 -7.95
C HIS A 331 8.90 0.72 -7.23
N ARG A 332 7.94 1.38 -6.56
CA ARG A 332 8.10 2.64 -5.83
C ARG A 332 7.14 2.73 -4.63
N LEU A 333 7.41 3.68 -3.73
CA LEU A 333 6.46 4.10 -2.70
C LEU A 333 5.23 4.80 -3.34
N PRO A 334 4.05 4.78 -2.70
CA PRO A 334 2.88 5.54 -3.16
C PRO A 334 3.20 7.01 -3.39
N SER A 335 2.61 7.60 -4.43
CA SER A 335 2.87 9.00 -4.80
C SER A 335 2.23 9.99 -3.80
N SER A 336 2.81 11.19 -3.70
CA SER A 336 2.24 12.29 -2.90
C SER A 336 0.86 12.74 -3.38
N LYS A 337 0.45 12.35 -4.61
CA LYS A 337 -0.88 12.61 -5.15
C LYS A 337 -1.97 11.84 -4.39
N VAL A 338 -1.69 10.61 -3.96
CA VAL A 338 -2.65 9.83 -3.15
C VAL A 338 -2.95 10.58 -1.85
N SER A 339 -1.90 11.08 -1.19
CA SER A 339 -2.02 11.92 0.00
C SER A 339 -2.85 13.17 -0.25
N ALA A 340 -2.63 13.88 -1.37
CA ALA A 340 -3.40 15.08 -1.72
C ALA A 340 -4.88 14.74 -2.00
N ILE A 341 -5.17 13.69 -2.76
CA ILE A 341 -6.54 13.24 -3.03
C ILE A 341 -7.25 12.86 -1.72
N TYR A 342 -6.56 12.14 -0.85
CA TYR A 342 -7.12 11.74 0.43
C TYR A 342 -7.36 12.95 1.35
N MET A 343 -6.47 13.96 1.33
CA MET A 343 -6.70 15.23 2.03
C MET A 343 -7.98 15.93 1.55
N SER A 344 -8.17 16.10 0.25
CA SER A 344 -9.36 16.77 -0.27
C SER A 344 -10.65 15.96 -0.06
N ALA A 345 -10.54 14.65 0.13
CA ALA A 345 -11.64 13.77 0.52
C ALA A 345 -11.99 13.88 2.01
N LEU A 346 -11.00 14.11 2.88
CA LEU A 346 -11.20 14.29 4.33
C LEU A 346 -11.57 15.73 4.70
N PHE A 347 -10.99 16.71 4.02
CA PHE A 347 -11.04 18.13 4.40
C PHE A 347 -11.52 19.01 3.24
N GLU A 348 -12.19 20.11 3.60
CA GLU A 348 -12.32 21.30 2.77
C GLU A 348 -11.12 22.21 3.05
N GLU A 349 -10.50 22.70 1.99
CA GLU A 349 -9.28 23.52 2.01
C GLU A 349 -9.58 24.92 1.48
N GLY A 350 -8.76 25.91 1.84
CA GLY A 350 -8.87 27.27 1.29
C GLY A 350 -10.02 28.10 1.84
N LEU A 351 -10.45 27.84 3.07
CA LEU A 351 -11.60 28.48 3.72
C LEU A 351 -11.45 29.98 4.03
N GLY A 352 -10.24 30.53 3.90
CA GLY A 352 -9.97 31.93 4.23
C GLY A 352 -10.18 32.29 5.72
N PRO A 353 -10.06 33.58 6.08
CA PRO A 353 -10.35 34.02 7.45
C PRO A 353 -11.83 33.84 7.79
N ILE A 354 -12.15 33.81 9.08
CA ILE A 354 -13.56 33.73 9.51
C ILE A 354 -14.29 35.03 9.14
N GLU A 355 -15.29 34.90 8.28
CA GLU A 355 -16.19 35.98 7.92
C GLU A 355 -17.39 36.06 8.88
N LEU A 356 -18.13 37.16 8.78
CA LEU A 356 -19.40 37.31 9.47
C LEU A 356 -20.50 36.57 8.73
N HIS A 357 -21.59 36.25 9.43
CA HIS A 357 -22.70 35.52 8.83
C HIS A 357 -23.27 36.27 7.59
N PRO A 358 -23.45 35.62 6.41
CA PRO A 358 -23.85 36.30 5.16
C PRO A 358 -25.20 37.06 5.19
N LEU A 359 -26.04 36.77 6.18
CA LEU A 359 -27.33 37.45 6.38
C LEU A 359 -27.26 38.70 7.27
N GLU A 360 -26.07 39.06 7.77
CA GLU A 360 -25.83 40.28 8.53
C GLU A 360 -26.22 41.53 7.71
N GLY A 361 -27.04 42.41 8.29
CA GLY A 361 -27.43 43.69 7.65
C GLY A 361 -28.62 43.61 6.68
N SER A 362 -29.21 42.44 6.46
CA SER A 362 -30.48 42.32 5.72
C SER A 362 -31.64 42.95 6.49
N THR A 363 -32.62 43.56 5.80
CA THR A 363 -33.75 44.32 6.37
C THR A 363 -34.64 43.52 7.34
N ASN A 364 -34.48 42.19 7.42
CA ASN A 364 -35.15 41.28 8.36
C ASN A 364 -34.28 40.81 9.53
N SER A 365 -33.03 41.26 9.67
CA SER A 365 -32.08 40.63 10.60
C SER A 365 -31.85 41.40 11.90
N LYS A 366 -32.41 40.86 12.99
CA LYS A 366 -31.70 40.84 14.27
C LYS A 366 -30.61 39.75 14.29
N LEU A 367 -30.36 39.03 13.19
CA LEU A 367 -29.31 38.01 13.09
C LEU A 367 -27.96 38.69 13.41
N ALA A 368 -27.29 38.13 14.39
CA ALA A 368 -26.24 38.81 15.15
C ALA A 368 -24.93 38.97 14.36
N LYS A 369 -24.09 39.92 14.79
CA LYS A 369 -22.70 40.16 14.35
C LYS A 369 -21.76 39.02 14.75
N LEU A 370 -22.14 37.78 14.46
CA LEU A 370 -21.47 36.57 14.92
C LEU A 370 -20.61 35.99 13.80
N PRO A 371 -19.47 35.36 14.17
CA PRO A 371 -18.61 34.69 13.20
C PRO A 371 -19.31 33.49 12.57
N TYR A 372 -19.11 33.31 11.27
CA TYR A 372 -19.68 32.21 10.50
C TYR A 372 -18.80 30.96 10.63
N LEU A 373 -19.18 30.11 11.57
CA LEU A 373 -18.50 28.86 11.92
C LEU A 373 -19.28 27.66 11.40
N HIS A 374 -18.57 26.55 11.18
CA HIS A 374 -19.13 25.28 10.73
C HIS A 374 -18.61 24.15 11.60
N LEU A 375 -19.41 23.10 11.74
CA LEU A 375 -18.99 21.82 12.30
C LEU A 375 -17.77 21.32 11.52
N GLY A 376 -16.74 20.88 12.25
CA GLY A 376 -15.53 20.37 11.64
C GLY A 376 -14.49 21.44 11.30
N ASP A 377 -14.78 22.73 11.48
CA ASP A 377 -13.77 23.78 11.28
C ASP A 377 -12.56 23.53 12.17
N LEU A 378 -11.37 23.53 11.56
CA LEU A 378 -10.10 23.30 12.21
C LEU A 378 -9.32 24.58 12.39
N PHE A 379 -8.84 24.77 13.61
CA PHE A 379 -8.00 25.87 14.03
C PHE A 379 -6.66 25.33 14.51
N THR A 380 -5.58 25.83 13.94
CA THR A 380 -4.20 25.47 14.29
C THR A 380 -3.31 26.67 14.05
N LYS A 381 -2.05 26.60 14.47
CA LYS A 381 -1.04 27.60 14.10
C LYS A 381 0.27 26.93 13.71
N SER A 382 1.04 27.64 12.89
CA SER A 382 2.37 27.20 12.47
C SER A 382 3.25 26.82 13.65
N GLU A 383 4.10 25.82 13.43
CA GLU A 383 5.06 25.30 14.44
C GLU A 383 4.42 24.68 15.70
N THR A 384 3.09 24.53 15.75
CA THR A 384 2.43 23.84 16.86
C THR A 384 1.82 22.52 16.46
N THR A 385 1.69 21.63 17.45
CA THR A 385 1.01 20.36 17.30
C THR A 385 -0.43 20.40 17.77
N ASP A 386 -0.93 21.53 18.25
CA ASP A 386 -2.29 21.62 18.79
C ASP A 386 -3.28 21.98 17.71
N VAL A 387 -4.39 21.26 17.66
CA VAL A 387 -5.50 21.52 16.73
C VAL A 387 -6.80 21.60 17.53
N TRP A 388 -7.68 22.51 17.17
CA TRP A 388 -9.02 22.61 17.71
C TRP A 388 -10.04 22.39 16.61
N MET A 389 -11.08 21.61 16.89
CA MET A 389 -12.19 21.40 15.97
C MET A 389 -13.50 21.85 16.60
N VAL A 390 -14.31 22.61 15.85
CA VAL A 390 -15.67 23.00 16.25
C VAL A 390 -16.58 21.77 16.23
N LEU A 391 -17.27 21.53 17.36
CA LEU A 391 -18.14 20.37 17.58
C LEU A 391 -19.63 20.67 17.62
N ASN A 392 -20.05 21.93 17.61
CA ASN A 392 -21.47 22.26 17.62
C ASN A 392 -22.19 21.66 16.40
N ALA A 393 -23.47 21.35 16.55
CA ALA A 393 -24.29 20.90 15.43
C ALA A 393 -24.30 21.98 14.32
N GLN A 394 -24.16 21.56 13.07
CA GLN A 394 -24.13 22.48 11.92
C GLN A 394 -25.37 23.38 11.88
N CYS A 395 -26.55 22.81 12.14
CA CYS A 395 -27.82 23.52 12.16
C CYS A 395 -27.87 24.65 13.19
N ASP A 396 -27.16 24.49 14.31
CA ASP A 396 -27.07 25.52 15.34
C ASP A 396 -26.18 26.68 14.88
N LEU A 397 -25.06 26.38 14.23
CA LEU A 397 -24.10 27.38 13.77
C LEU A 397 -24.63 28.20 12.57
N GLU A 398 -25.38 27.56 11.66
CA GLU A 398 -26.03 28.21 10.51
C GLU A 398 -27.29 29.00 10.88
N ARG A 399 -27.87 28.77 12.07
CA ARG A 399 -29.08 29.46 12.56
C ARG A 399 -28.79 30.32 13.80
N PRO A 400 -27.89 31.30 13.74
CA PRO A 400 -27.57 32.11 14.89
C PRO A 400 -28.71 33.11 15.20
N GLU A 401 -29.58 32.80 16.14
CA GLU A 401 -30.53 33.79 16.63
C GLU A 401 -29.81 34.91 17.39
N ALA A 402 -30.33 36.14 17.30
CA ALA A 402 -29.84 37.31 18.05
C ALA A 402 -29.64 37.05 19.55
N LYS A 403 -30.53 36.23 20.12
CA LYS A 403 -30.56 35.86 21.53
C LYS A 403 -29.46 34.86 21.92
N ASN A 404 -28.85 34.21 20.93
CA ASN A 404 -27.89 33.13 21.11
C ASN A 404 -26.43 33.60 20.97
N ALA A 405 -26.16 34.91 21.03
CA ALA A 405 -24.80 35.44 20.93
C ALA A 405 -23.84 34.95 22.05
N GLU A 406 -24.39 34.57 23.21
CA GLU A 406 -23.64 33.96 24.32
C GLU A 406 -23.57 32.44 24.24
N ARG A 407 -24.09 31.82 23.16
CA ARG A 407 -24.01 30.37 22.96
C ARG A 407 -22.57 29.90 23.07
N SER A 408 -22.40 28.77 23.74
CA SER A 408 -21.15 28.06 23.86
C SER A 408 -20.75 27.39 22.55
N ILE A 409 -19.61 27.75 22.00
CA ILE A 409 -18.93 27.02 20.93
C ILE A 409 -18.02 25.98 21.59
N PHE A 410 -18.30 24.71 21.32
CA PHE A 410 -17.54 23.57 21.81
C PHE A 410 -16.40 23.27 20.86
N LEU A 411 -15.19 23.18 21.41
CA LEU A 411 -13.97 22.89 20.66
C LEU A 411 -13.32 21.65 21.25
N VAL A 412 -13.18 20.59 20.46
CA VAL A 412 -12.37 19.43 20.87
C VAL A 412 -10.91 19.68 20.51
N ARG A 413 -10.04 19.42 21.47
CA ARG A 413 -8.59 19.51 21.25
C ARG A 413 -8.07 18.22 20.63
N GLY A 414 -7.23 18.37 19.63
CA GLY A 414 -6.44 17.34 18.99
C GLY A 414 -4.95 17.65 19.09
N THR A 415 -4.13 16.62 18.91
CA THR A 415 -2.68 16.76 18.82
C THR A 415 -2.18 16.11 17.54
N LEU A 416 -1.39 16.85 16.76
CA LEU A 416 -0.66 16.37 15.59
C LEU A 416 0.44 15.42 16.04
N VAL A 417 0.35 14.19 15.57
CA VAL A 417 1.33 13.14 15.80
C VAL A 417 1.94 12.76 14.47
N PRO A 418 3.28 12.78 14.29
CA PRO A 418 3.89 12.38 13.02
C PRO A 418 3.41 11.00 12.58
N PHE A 419 3.09 10.84 11.30
CA PHE A 419 2.43 9.64 10.77
C PHE A 419 3.22 8.33 11.04
N GLU A 420 4.55 8.42 11.13
CA GLU A 420 5.44 7.30 11.45
C GLU A 420 5.29 6.76 12.87
N LYS A 421 4.74 7.56 13.79
CA LYS A 421 4.59 7.18 15.20
C LYS A 421 3.27 6.43 15.38
N PRO A 422 3.29 5.15 15.81
CA PRO A 422 2.06 4.38 15.96
C PRO A 422 1.20 4.93 17.11
N LEU A 423 -0.09 5.11 16.82
CA LEU A 423 -1.13 5.34 17.83
C LEU A 423 -1.81 4.02 18.20
N ALA A 424 -2.36 3.93 19.41
CA ALA A 424 -3.08 2.74 19.83
C ALA A 424 -4.38 2.60 19.01
N LEU A 425 -4.77 1.36 18.66
CA LEU A 425 -6.01 1.09 17.91
C LEU A 425 -7.27 1.63 18.59
N SER A 426 -7.24 1.81 19.91
CA SER A 426 -8.33 2.34 20.72
C SER A 426 -8.38 3.87 20.83
N ASP A 427 -7.39 4.59 20.31
CA ASP A 427 -7.38 6.06 20.31
C ASP A 427 -8.35 6.60 19.25
N GLN A 428 -9.14 7.63 19.59
CA GLN A 428 -9.90 8.38 18.58
C GLN A 428 -8.92 9.22 17.76
N LYS A 429 -8.91 9.05 16.44
CA LYS A 429 -7.95 9.71 15.56
C LYS A 429 -8.50 10.01 14.18
N THR A 430 -7.89 10.97 13.52
CA THR A 430 -7.95 11.12 12.06
C THR A 430 -6.64 10.62 11.47
N ASP A 431 -6.71 9.62 10.60
CA ASP A 431 -5.55 8.85 10.15
C ASP A 431 -4.59 9.61 9.24
N PHE A 432 -5.03 10.68 8.60
CA PHE A 432 -4.18 11.45 7.71
C PHE A 432 -4.48 12.94 7.77
N PHE A 433 -3.44 13.75 7.93
CA PHE A 433 -3.49 15.20 7.91
C PHE A 433 -2.16 15.76 7.43
N LEU A 434 -2.17 16.47 6.30
CA LEU A 434 -0.99 17.14 5.76
C LEU A 434 -0.99 18.59 6.24
N PHE A 435 0.04 18.98 6.98
CA PHE A 435 0.21 20.35 7.47
C PHE A 435 1.66 20.79 7.33
N GLU A 436 1.89 21.95 6.72
CA GLU A 436 3.24 22.50 6.47
C GLU A 436 4.18 21.52 5.73
N GLY A 437 3.63 20.70 4.84
CA GLY A 437 4.38 19.70 4.07
C GLY A 437 4.74 18.43 4.86
N VAL A 438 4.30 18.30 6.11
CA VAL A 438 4.55 17.13 6.97
C VAL A 438 3.25 16.33 7.17
N GLN A 439 3.37 15.01 7.14
CA GLN A 439 2.26 14.08 7.34
C GLN A 439 2.06 13.76 8.82
N TYR A 440 0.85 14.03 9.30
CA TYR A 440 0.41 13.80 10.67
C TYR A 440 -0.82 12.89 10.73
N GLN A 441 -1.03 12.32 11.91
CA GLN A 441 -2.32 11.84 12.42
C GLN A 441 -2.82 12.85 13.44
N ILE A 442 -4.12 13.12 13.49
CA ILE A 442 -4.70 13.95 14.55
C ILE A 442 -5.22 13.02 15.64
N LYS A 443 -4.58 13.02 16.81
CA LYS A 443 -5.09 12.32 17.99
C LYS A 443 -6.10 13.21 18.70
N TRP A 444 -7.37 12.83 18.71
CA TRP A 444 -8.44 13.61 19.33
C TRP A 444 -8.57 13.30 20.82
N ASN A 445 -8.57 14.34 21.65
CA ASN A 445 -8.87 14.22 23.06
C ASN A 445 -10.34 14.53 23.33
N VAL A 446 -11.21 13.56 23.02
CA VAL A 446 -12.67 13.69 23.17
C VAL A 446 -13.13 13.94 24.62
N LYS A 447 -12.25 13.85 25.62
CA LYS A 447 -12.55 14.18 27.02
C LYS A 447 -12.16 15.60 27.42
N GLN A 448 -11.45 16.32 26.56
CA GLN A 448 -11.03 17.70 26.77
C GLN A 448 -11.72 18.57 25.72
N VAL A 449 -12.72 19.32 26.17
CA VAL A 449 -13.44 20.28 25.34
C VAL A 449 -13.34 21.66 25.94
N ASP A 450 -12.85 22.59 25.13
CA ASP A 450 -12.86 24.01 25.41
C ASP A 450 -14.21 24.58 25.02
N THR A 451 -14.66 25.60 25.75
CA THR A 451 -15.93 26.28 25.47
C THR A 451 -15.69 27.77 25.36
N VAL A 452 -16.11 28.36 24.25
CA VAL A 452 -15.94 29.79 23.97
C VAL A 452 -17.29 30.42 23.62
N PRO A 453 -17.69 31.53 24.23
CA PRO A 453 -18.90 32.23 23.81
C PRO A 453 -18.81 32.66 22.35
N HIS A 454 -19.87 32.47 21.56
CA HIS A 454 -19.87 32.69 20.11
C HIS A 454 -19.47 34.12 19.73
N ASN A 455 -19.97 35.12 20.46
CA ASN A 455 -19.60 36.53 20.29
C ASN A 455 -18.13 36.87 20.66
N LYS A 456 -17.44 35.98 21.39
CA LYS A 456 -16.05 36.10 21.81
C LYS A 456 -15.10 35.23 20.99
N PHE A 457 -15.62 34.46 20.03
CA PHE A 457 -14.82 33.49 19.30
C PHE A 457 -13.67 34.12 18.50
N ILE A 458 -13.90 35.24 17.81
CA ILE A 458 -12.84 35.95 17.07
C ILE A 458 -11.75 36.50 18.01
N GLU A 459 -12.13 36.94 19.22
CA GLU A 459 -11.17 37.39 20.24
C GLU A 459 -10.33 36.21 20.74
N TRP A 460 -10.97 35.09 21.05
CA TRP A 460 -10.28 33.84 21.45
C TRP A 460 -9.30 33.36 20.37
N GLN A 461 -9.73 33.33 19.10
CA GLN A 461 -8.89 32.94 17.97
C GLN A 461 -7.64 33.82 17.88
N LYS A 462 -7.82 35.14 18.01
CA LYS A 462 -6.71 36.12 17.95
C LYS A 462 -5.74 35.98 19.12
N ILE A 463 -6.26 35.77 20.34
CA ILE A 463 -5.42 35.60 21.54
C ILE A 463 -4.50 34.38 21.42
N LEU A 464 -5.00 33.30 20.83
CA LEU A 464 -4.22 32.07 20.64
C LEU A 464 -3.42 32.06 19.33
N GLU A 465 -3.57 33.09 18.50
CA GLU A 465 -2.94 33.23 17.18
C GLU A 465 -3.27 32.04 16.27
N LEU A 466 -4.53 31.59 16.29
CA LEU A 466 -4.99 30.44 15.52
C LEU A 466 -5.52 30.84 14.14
N GLU A 467 -5.25 30.00 13.15
CA GLU A 467 -5.70 30.16 11.78
C GLU A 467 -6.65 29.03 11.38
N ARG A 468 -7.66 29.38 10.57
CA ARG A 468 -8.62 28.44 9.99
C ARG A 468 -8.13 28.06 8.59
N HIS A 469 -7.52 26.89 8.47
CA HIS A 469 -7.03 26.41 7.17
C HIS A 469 -7.92 25.32 6.57
N PHE A 470 -8.56 24.52 7.42
CA PHE A 470 -9.23 23.29 7.02
C PHE A 470 -10.58 23.18 7.71
N ARG A 471 -11.48 22.43 7.09
CA ARG A 471 -12.69 21.92 7.75
C ARG A 471 -12.78 20.45 7.46
N LEU A 472 -12.91 19.64 8.51
CA LEU A 472 -13.16 18.23 8.37
C LEU A 472 -14.55 18.01 7.75
N ARG A 473 -14.63 17.23 6.68
CA ARG A 473 -15.91 16.97 6.00
C ARG A 473 -16.88 16.24 6.93
N LEU A 474 -18.17 16.48 6.69
CA LEU A 474 -19.25 16.13 7.58
C LEU A 474 -19.22 14.69 8.14
N PRO A 475 -19.01 13.62 7.34
CA PRO A 475 -19.01 12.26 7.89
C PRO A 475 -17.94 12.06 8.96
N PHE A 476 -16.75 12.59 8.74
CA PHE A 476 -15.61 12.47 9.66
C PHE A 476 -15.76 13.42 10.87
N ALA A 477 -16.32 14.61 10.67
CA ALA A 477 -16.64 15.52 11.77
C ALA A 477 -17.71 14.94 12.71
N LEU A 478 -18.74 14.29 12.15
CA LEU A 478 -19.78 13.59 12.91
C LEU A 478 -19.22 12.42 13.71
N GLU A 479 -18.25 11.69 13.18
CA GLU A 479 -17.56 10.62 13.92
C GLU A 479 -16.94 11.15 15.22
N ILE A 480 -16.20 12.27 15.15
CA ILE A 480 -15.60 12.87 16.34
C ILE A 480 -16.67 13.43 17.28
N GLN A 481 -17.73 14.05 16.76
CA GLN A 481 -18.86 14.54 17.55
C GLN A 481 -19.59 13.41 18.28
N GLN A 482 -19.77 12.26 17.64
CA GLN A 482 -20.35 11.07 18.23
C GLN A 482 -19.44 10.50 19.32
N ALA A 483 -18.13 10.41 19.06
CA ALA A 483 -17.15 9.96 20.05
C ALA A 483 -17.13 10.85 21.31
N PHE A 484 -17.21 12.17 21.12
CA PHE A 484 -17.38 13.13 22.21
C PHE A 484 -18.68 12.88 23.00
N SER A 485 -19.82 12.79 22.32
CA SER A 485 -21.13 12.58 22.94
C SER A 485 -21.19 11.25 23.72
N ALA A 486 -20.60 10.19 23.18
CA ALA A 486 -20.49 8.89 23.83
C ALA A 486 -19.55 8.90 25.05
N SER A 487 -18.63 9.85 25.13
CA SER A 487 -17.72 9.99 26.28
C SER A 487 -18.39 10.67 27.48
N ILE A 488 -19.31 11.62 27.23
CA ILE A 488 -20.02 12.38 28.28
C ILE A 488 -21.24 11.62 28.80
N SER A 489 -21.94 10.89 27.93
CA SER A 489 -23.19 10.21 28.29
C SER A 489 -23.03 8.92 29.09
N ARG A 490 -21.79 8.46 29.34
CA ARG A 490 -21.52 7.25 30.13
C ARG A 490 -21.76 7.50 31.62
N ILE A 491 -22.83 6.90 32.13
CA ILE A 491 -23.05 6.76 33.57
C ILE A 491 -22.21 5.58 34.08
N GLY A 492 -21.18 5.87 34.88
CA GLY A 492 -20.38 4.82 35.50
C GLY A 492 -21.18 4.05 36.55
N LEU A 493 -21.44 2.76 36.31
CA LEU A 493 -21.97 1.86 37.33
C LEU A 493 -20.82 1.33 38.21
N PRO A 494 -21.02 1.16 39.53
CA PRO A 494 -20.02 0.52 40.38
C PRO A 494 -19.68 -0.87 39.82
N VAL A 495 -18.39 -1.19 39.78
CA VAL A 495 -17.92 -2.49 39.32
C VAL A 495 -18.08 -3.48 40.45
N SER A 496 -18.84 -4.56 40.22
CA SER A 496 -18.94 -5.66 41.19
C SER A 496 -17.56 -6.22 41.52
N PRO A 497 -17.29 -6.63 42.78
CA PRO A 497 -16.03 -7.27 43.13
C PRO A 497 -15.82 -8.54 42.30
N PRO A 498 -14.57 -8.94 42.04
CA PRO A 498 -14.30 -10.20 41.34
C PRO A 498 -14.83 -11.36 42.18
N PHE A 499 -15.69 -12.19 41.59
CA PHE A 499 -16.14 -13.44 42.19
C PHE A 499 -15.21 -14.59 41.77
N THR A 500 -15.09 -15.61 42.60
CA THR A 500 -14.32 -16.82 42.29
C THR A 500 -15.21 -18.05 42.32
N GLN A 501 -14.95 -19.01 41.44
CA GLN A 501 -15.55 -20.33 41.44
C GLN A 501 -14.52 -21.36 41.88
N GLU A 502 -14.89 -22.25 42.80
CA GLU A 502 -14.04 -23.36 43.24
C GLU A 502 -13.87 -24.40 42.13
N ILE A 503 -12.67 -24.96 41.98
CA ILE A 503 -12.35 -25.98 40.99
C ILE A 503 -11.83 -27.22 41.71
N ARG A 504 -12.46 -28.38 41.47
CA ARG A 504 -11.99 -29.68 41.96
C ARG A 504 -10.88 -30.20 41.06
N LEU A 505 -9.76 -30.57 41.68
CA LEU A 505 -8.56 -31.00 40.99
C LEU A 505 -8.02 -32.27 41.65
N GLU A 506 -7.68 -33.27 40.85
CA GLU A 506 -6.88 -34.43 41.23
C GLU A 506 -5.64 -34.54 40.33
N VAL A 507 -4.63 -35.31 40.76
CA VAL A 507 -3.48 -35.61 39.89
C VAL A 507 -3.42 -37.10 39.62
N LEU A 508 -3.41 -37.47 38.35
CA LEU A 508 -3.30 -38.85 37.91
C LEU A 508 -1.87 -39.15 37.45
N TYR A 509 -1.41 -40.39 37.60
CA TYR A 509 -0.15 -40.88 37.04
C TYR A 509 -0.35 -42.20 36.30
N ARG A 510 0.49 -42.46 35.31
CA ARG A 510 0.41 -43.68 34.49
C ARG A 510 1.00 -44.85 35.24
N LYS A 511 0.25 -45.94 35.51
CA LYS A 511 0.76 -47.20 36.08
C LYS A 511 1.50 -48.07 35.05
N GLU A 512 2.13 -49.15 35.53
CA GLU A 512 2.88 -50.09 34.68
C GLU A 512 2.01 -50.76 33.62
N ASP A 513 0.77 -51.12 33.97
CA ASP A 513 -0.26 -51.66 33.06
C ASP A 513 -0.88 -50.61 32.13
N SER A 514 -0.39 -49.37 32.16
CA SER A 514 -0.93 -48.20 31.44
C SER A 514 -2.32 -47.74 31.88
N SER A 515 -2.88 -48.29 32.96
CA SER A 515 -4.05 -47.69 33.62
C SER A 515 -3.67 -46.41 34.37
N ALA A 516 -4.67 -45.60 34.73
CA ALA A 516 -4.43 -44.44 35.57
C ALA A 516 -4.40 -44.83 37.05
N GLY A 517 -3.49 -44.22 37.80
CA GLY A 517 -3.47 -44.22 39.26
C GLY A 517 -3.68 -42.81 39.79
N ILE A 518 -4.30 -42.71 40.95
CA ILE A 518 -4.40 -41.44 41.67
C ILE A 518 -3.04 -41.17 42.32
N PHE A 519 -2.44 -40.04 41.97
CA PHE A 519 -1.20 -39.54 42.55
C PHE A 519 -1.47 -38.53 43.66
N LEU A 520 -2.46 -37.66 43.45
CA LEU A 520 -3.07 -36.82 44.47
C LEU A 520 -4.58 -36.98 44.41
N GLU A 521 -5.18 -37.17 45.59
CA GLU A 521 -6.63 -37.21 45.77
C GLU A 521 -7.28 -35.87 45.39
N GLU A 522 -8.56 -35.95 45.04
CA GLU A 522 -9.36 -34.80 44.63
C GLU A 522 -9.52 -33.77 45.76
N SER A 523 -9.33 -32.48 45.45
CA SER A 523 -9.59 -31.38 46.39
C SER A 523 -10.08 -30.10 45.69
N VAL A 524 -10.99 -29.38 46.35
CA VAL A 524 -11.42 -28.01 45.97
C VAL A 524 -10.41 -26.94 46.37
N GLU A 525 -9.51 -27.24 47.30
CA GLU A 525 -8.55 -26.26 47.83
C GLU A 525 -7.35 -26.06 46.89
N TYR A 526 -7.20 -26.88 45.87
CA TYR A 526 -6.06 -26.86 44.96
C TYR A 526 -6.16 -25.79 43.87
N ALA A 527 -7.37 -25.39 43.48
CA ALA A 527 -7.54 -24.43 42.40
C ALA A 527 -8.84 -23.63 42.49
N PHE A 528 -8.83 -22.44 41.90
CA PHE A 528 -10.04 -21.61 41.72
C PHE A 528 -10.02 -20.86 40.38
N LEU A 529 -11.19 -20.49 39.89
CA LEU A 529 -11.39 -19.74 38.65
C LEU A 529 -11.95 -18.34 38.97
N PRO A 530 -11.20 -17.25 38.71
CA PRO A 530 -11.71 -15.89 38.84
C PRO A 530 -12.69 -15.57 37.70
N ILE A 531 -13.88 -15.07 38.05
CA ILE A 531 -14.89 -14.61 37.09
C ILE A 531 -14.61 -13.14 36.76
N THR A 532 -14.06 -12.89 35.57
CA THR A 532 -13.76 -11.54 35.08
C THR A 532 -14.75 -11.12 33.98
N ARG A 533 -15.00 -9.81 33.84
CA ARG A 533 -15.84 -9.26 32.76
C ARG A 533 -15.31 -9.57 31.36
N VAL A 534 -14.00 -9.82 31.24
CA VAL A 534 -13.31 -10.10 29.97
C VAL A 534 -13.44 -11.58 29.59
N GLY A 535 -14.05 -12.42 30.44
CA GLY A 535 -14.19 -13.85 30.19
C GLY A 535 -12.84 -14.59 30.23
N ASP A 536 -11.83 -14.03 30.91
CA ASP A 536 -10.56 -14.73 31.12
C ASP A 536 -10.83 -15.98 31.96
N LYS A 537 -10.59 -17.16 31.35
CA LYS A 537 -10.82 -18.46 31.96
C LYS A 537 -9.55 -19.04 32.57
N THR A 538 -8.68 -18.22 33.15
CA THR A 538 -7.42 -18.72 33.74
C THR A 538 -7.68 -19.30 35.14
N VAL A 539 -7.60 -20.63 35.27
CA VAL A 539 -7.60 -21.34 36.56
C VAL A 539 -6.32 -21.02 37.31
N ARG A 540 -6.43 -20.68 38.59
CA ARG A 540 -5.31 -20.40 39.49
C ARG A 540 -5.07 -21.58 40.40
N LEU A 541 -3.83 -22.06 40.45
CA LEU A 541 -3.41 -23.06 41.41
C LEU A 541 -3.09 -22.40 42.76
N THR A 542 -3.45 -23.06 43.85
CA THR A 542 -3.17 -22.58 45.20
C THR A 542 -1.81 -23.06 45.69
N LEU A 543 -1.34 -22.46 46.79
CA LEU A 543 -0.16 -22.95 47.48
C LEU A 543 -0.38 -24.35 48.07
N HIS A 544 -1.61 -24.68 48.44
CA HIS A 544 -1.94 -25.99 49.01
C HIS A 544 -1.66 -27.11 47.99
N PHE A 545 -2.11 -26.94 46.74
CA PHE A 545 -1.76 -27.83 45.64
C PHE A 545 -0.25 -28.01 45.50
N ALA A 546 0.51 -26.91 45.55
CA ALA A 546 1.94 -26.95 45.32
C ALA A 546 2.70 -27.73 46.39
N LEU A 547 2.30 -27.57 47.66
CA LEU A 547 2.90 -28.27 48.79
C LEU A 547 2.60 -29.77 48.69
N ASP A 548 1.33 -30.14 48.55
CA ASP A 548 0.88 -31.51 48.58
C ASP A 548 1.43 -32.30 47.38
N PHE A 549 1.44 -31.69 46.18
CA PHE A 549 1.99 -32.33 45.00
C PHE A 549 3.49 -32.56 45.10
N LYS A 550 4.23 -31.57 45.62
CA LYS A 550 5.68 -31.71 45.83
C LYS A 550 6.00 -32.77 46.89
N GLU A 551 5.23 -32.82 47.96
CA GLU A 551 5.35 -33.86 48.99
C GLU A 551 5.09 -35.26 48.41
N ALA A 552 4.04 -35.41 47.61
CA ALA A 552 3.73 -36.68 46.92
C ALA A 552 4.86 -37.10 45.97
N LEU A 553 5.45 -36.18 45.21
CA LEU A 553 6.62 -36.43 44.35
C LEU A 553 7.83 -36.91 45.16
N LEU A 554 8.17 -36.24 46.25
CA LEU A 554 9.29 -36.62 47.12
C LEU A 554 9.06 -37.98 47.79
N SER A 555 7.84 -38.23 48.26
CA SER A 555 7.47 -39.51 48.86
C SER A 555 7.64 -40.66 47.86
N LYS A 556 7.13 -40.49 46.63
CA LYS A 556 7.27 -41.50 45.59
C LYS A 556 8.72 -41.70 45.13
N GLN A 557 9.50 -40.63 45.07
CA GLN A 557 10.94 -40.70 44.78
C GLN A 557 11.67 -41.59 45.81
N ARG A 558 11.39 -41.41 47.11
CA ARG A 558 11.99 -42.22 48.19
C ARG A 558 11.59 -43.68 48.08
N GLU A 559 10.32 -43.98 47.81
CA GLU A 559 9.83 -45.35 47.58
C GLU A 559 10.62 -46.05 46.46
N LEU A 560 10.81 -45.36 45.32
CA LEU A 560 11.56 -45.90 44.19
C LEU A 560 13.05 -46.08 44.48
N ILE A 561 13.65 -45.23 45.33
CA ILE A 561 15.04 -45.40 45.79
C ILE A 561 15.18 -46.65 46.67
N LEU A 562 14.24 -46.87 47.61
CA LEU A 562 14.23 -48.06 48.45
C LEU A 562 14.06 -49.33 47.62
N LYS A 563 13.08 -49.34 46.70
CA LYS A 563 12.85 -50.45 45.78
C LYS A 563 14.08 -50.78 44.93
N LYS A 564 14.84 -49.77 44.51
CA LYS A 564 16.11 -49.95 43.78
C LYS A 564 17.18 -50.65 44.63
N ALA A 565 17.22 -50.35 45.94
CA ALA A 565 18.20 -50.93 46.85
C ALA A 565 17.92 -52.41 47.19
N GLU A 566 16.64 -52.82 47.18
CA GLU A 566 16.21 -54.18 47.52
C GLU A 566 16.43 -55.20 46.38
N VAL A 567 16.53 -54.75 45.12
CA VAL A 567 16.75 -55.64 43.96
C VAL A 567 18.24 -56.00 43.83
N GLU A 568 18.59 -57.28 43.88
CA GLU A 568 19.96 -57.76 43.62
C GLU A 568 20.46 -57.27 42.26
N GLY A 569 21.50 -56.42 42.29
CA GLY A 569 22.04 -55.74 41.10
C GLY A 569 21.58 -54.29 40.89
N GLY A 570 20.73 -53.75 41.77
CA GLY A 570 20.40 -52.31 41.84
C GLY A 570 19.68 -51.73 40.62
N ARG A 571 19.09 -52.58 39.77
CA ARG A 571 18.40 -52.18 38.54
C ARG A 571 16.89 -52.15 38.77
N LEU A 572 16.31 -50.95 38.68
CA LEU A 572 14.85 -50.77 38.61
C LEU A 572 14.29 -51.37 37.32
N ALA A 573 13.03 -51.81 37.37
CA ALA A 573 12.26 -52.12 36.17
C ALA A 573 12.23 -50.90 35.23
N ASN A 574 12.12 -51.14 33.92
CA ASN A 574 12.17 -50.07 32.91
C ASN A 574 11.11 -48.98 33.16
N TYR A 575 9.92 -49.39 33.60
CA TYR A 575 8.84 -48.49 33.98
C TYR A 575 9.21 -47.60 35.18
N ASP A 576 9.65 -48.20 36.30
CA ASP A 576 10.07 -47.48 37.51
C ASP A 576 11.23 -46.52 37.23
N LYS A 577 12.17 -46.92 36.37
CA LYS A 577 13.28 -46.06 35.93
C LYS A 577 12.78 -44.82 35.18
N LYS A 578 11.78 -44.98 34.30
CA LYS A 578 11.17 -43.87 33.56
C LYS A 578 10.38 -42.95 34.50
N LEU A 579 9.58 -43.52 35.41
CA LEU A 579 8.83 -42.76 36.41
C LEU A 579 9.78 -41.97 37.32
N PHE A 580 10.85 -42.60 37.82
CA PHE A 580 11.88 -41.95 38.63
C PHE A 580 12.53 -40.76 37.90
N SER A 581 12.85 -40.92 36.61
CA SER A 581 13.40 -39.85 35.78
C SER A 581 12.44 -38.68 35.63
N ASN A 582 11.14 -38.95 35.44
CA ASN A 582 10.11 -37.91 35.30
C ASN A 582 9.86 -37.17 36.61
N ILE A 583 9.90 -37.87 37.75
CA ILE A 583 9.78 -37.27 39.08
C ILE A 583 10.95 -36.32 39.34
N ASN A 584 12.19 -36.73 39.04
CA ASN A 584 13.36 -35.86 39.22
C ASN A 584 13.26 -34.60 38.35
N LEU A 585 12.91 -34.76 37.07
CA LEU A 585 12.71 -33.63 36.17
C LEU A 585 11.64 -32.67 36.70
N LEU A 586 10.52 -33.20 37.21
CA LEU A 586 9.48 -32.37 37.82
C LEU A 586 9.98 -31.67 39.07
N LEU A 587 10.61 -32.37 40.01
CA LEU A 587 11.11 -31.76 41.24
C LEU A 587 12.11 -30.62 40.97
N ASP A 588 12.96 -30.78 39.95
CA ASP A 588 13.95 -29.77 39.55
C ASP A 588 13.30 -28.52 38.94
N GLU A 589 12.20 -28.69 38.20
CA GLU A 589 11.53 -27.59 37.48
C GLU A 589 10.28 -27.04 38.21
N PHE A 590 9.76 -27.75 39.22
CA PHE A 590 8.43 -27.51 39.78
C PHE A 590 8.26 -26.12 40.39
N ASP A 591 9.19 -25.70 41.24
CA ASP A 591 9.09 -24.41 41.91
C ASP A 591 9.10 -23.27 40.88
N ASN A 592 10.01 -23.34 39.91
CA ASN A 592 10.11 -22.36 38.83
C ASN A 592 8.82 -22.35 37.99
N TRP A 593 8.28 -23.51 37.64
CA TRP A 593 7.03 -23.62 36.92
C TRP A 593 5.86 -23.01 37.70
N PHE A 594 5.63 -23.43 38.95
CA PHE A 594 4.50 -22.99 39.77
C PHE A 594 4.51 -21.46 40.00
N PHE A 595 5.68 -20.88 40.33
CA PHE A 595 5.77 -19.45 40.59
C PHE A 595 5.76 -18.58 39.32
N SER A 596 6.25 -19.09 38.19
CA SER A 596 6.20 -18.38 36.90
C SER A 596 4.85 -18.51 36.18
N LYS A 597 4.14 -19.62 36.41
CA LYS A 597 2.85 -19.96 35.81
C LYS A 597 1.87 -20.31 36.93
N LYS A 598 1.38 -19.29 37.64
CA LYS A 598 0.42 -19.41 38.77
C LYS A 598 -0.98 -19.90 38.36
N GLY A 599 -1.10 -20.64 37.26
CA GLY A 599 -2.36 -21.01 36.64
C GLY A 599 -2.24 -21.42 35.18
N PHE A 600 -3.35 -21.88 34.63
CA PHE A 600 -3.49 -22.31 33.24
C PHE A 600 -4.88 -21.96 32.70
N LEU A 601 -5.03 -21.91 31.38
CA LEU A 601 -6.34 -21.68 30.76
C LEU A 601 -7.25 -22.90 31.00
N TYR A 602 -8.49 -22.65 31.40
CA TYR A 602 -9.51 -23.68 31.55
C TYR A 602 -9.70 -24.40 30.21
N PRO A 603 -9.58 -25.74 30.16
CA PRO A 603 -9.67 -26.49 28.93
C PRO A 603 -11.06 -26.36 28.29
N SER A 604 -11.13 -26.11 26.99
CA SER A 604 -12.37 -26.17 26.22
C SER A 604 -12.69 -27.63 25.87
N GLY A 605 -13.94 -28.05 26.10
CA GLY A 605 -14.40 -29.45 26.23
C GLY A 605 -14.18 -30.43 25.06
N ASN A 606 -13.36 -30.11 24.06
CA ASN A 606 -13.04 -30.99 22.93
C ASN A 606 -11.54 -31.32 22.77
N LYS A 607 -10.64 -30.83 23.64
CA LYS A 607 -9.20 -31.17 23.56
C LYS A 607 -8.83 -32.18 24.64
N PRO A 608 -8.26 -33.34 24.29
CA PRO A 608 -8.07 -34.42 25.25
C PRO A 608 -7.04 -34.06 26.34
N ILE A 609 -5.90 -33.44 25.97
CA ILE A 609 -4.85 -33.05 26.93
C ILE A 609 -4.11 -31.80 26.43
N VAL A 610 -3.87 -30.84 27.32
CA VAL A 610 -2.96 -29.71 27.09
C VAL A 610 -1.63 -30.00 27.79
N LEU A 611 -0.52 -29.91 27.06
CA LEU A 611 0.82 -30.06 27.64
C LEU A 611 1.15 -28.84 28.49
N LEU A 612 1.51 -29.08 29.75
CA LEU A 612 2.11 -28.07 30.61
C LEU A 612 3.63 -28.28 30.59
N PRO A 613 4.45 -27.23 30.65
CA PRO A 613 5.85 -27.40 31.04
C PRO A 613 5.87 -27.73 32.55
N PRO A 614 6.67 -28.67 33.06
CA PRO A 614 7.59 -29.57 32.35
C PRO A 614 6.82 -30.59 31.50
N SER A 615 7.40 -31.06 30.40
CA SER A 615 6.76 -31.99 29.44
C SER A 615 6.22 -33.30 30.04
N SER A 616 6.56 -33.60 31.29
CA SER A 616 6.02 -34.69 32.08
C SER A 616 4.63 -34.42 32.68
N LEU A 617 4.10 -33.19 32.62
CA LEU A 617 2.80 -32.78 33.18
C LEU A 617 1.79 -32.45 32.07
N GLY A 618 0.62 -33.10 32.11
CA GLY A 618 -0.53 -32.79 31.27
C GLY A 618 -1.66 -32.13 32.05
N LEU A 619 -2.61 -31.52 31.34
CA LEU A 619 -3.87 -31.02 31.86
C LEU A 619 -5.02 -31.67 31.11
N SER A 620 -6.01 -32.20 31.84
CA SER A 620 -7.24 -32.79 31.29
C SER A 620 -8.49 -32.32 32.02
N LEU A 621 -9.64 -32.59 31.40
CA LEU A 621 -10.96 -32.39 31.95
C LEU A 621 -11.64 -33.77 32.01
N ASP A 622 -12.09 -34.19 33.18
CA ASP A 622 -12.83 -35.45 33.40
C ASP A 622 -12.17 -36.70 32.78
N SER A 623 -10.85 -36.82 32.92
CA SER A 623 -10.13 -38.02 32.47
C SER A 623 -10.69 -39.27 33.17
N PRO A 624 -11.04 -40.33 32.42
CA PRO A 624 -11.53 -41.57 33.00
C PRO A 624 -10.44 -42.22 33.86
N LYS A 625 -10.80 -42.64 35.08
CA LYS A 625 -9.87 -43.27 36.03
C LYS A 625 -9.32 -44.63 35.56
N ASP A 626 -9.99 -45.26 34.59
CA ASP A 626 -9.59 -46.58 34.07
C ASP A 626 -8.63 -46.50 32.87
N VAL A 627 -8.47 -45.33 32.24
CA VAL A 627 -7.65 -45.17 31.02
C VAL A 627 -6.75 -43.95 31.15
N PHE A 628 -5.44 -44.18 31.20
CA PHE A 628 -4.48 -43.08 31.19
C PHE A 628 -4.33 -42.52 29.77
N VAL A 629 -4.91 -41.35 29.52
CA VAL A 629 -4.83 -40.67 28.22
C VAL A 629 -3.49 -39.93 28.13
N GLY A 630 -2.78 -40.00 27.00
CA GLY A 630 -1.58 -39.18 26.77
C GLY A 630 -0.21 -39.83 27.05
N GLN A 631 0.85 -39.08 26.72
CA GLN A 631 2.25 -39.51 26.88
C GLN A 631 2.92 -38.98 28.14
N ASN A 632 2.25 -38.06 28.86
CA ASN A 632 2.75 -37.44 30.08
C ASN A 632 2.87 -38.46 31.22
N ALA A 633 3.71 -38.17 32.20
CA ALA A 633 3.85 -39.03 33.37
C ALA A 633 2.76 -38.73 34.40
N PHE A 634 2.35 -37.47 34.48
CA PHE A 634 1.35 -36.94 35.39
C PHE A 634 0.33 -36.11 34.63
N ILE A 635 -0.92 -36.12 35.08
CA ILE A 635 -2.02 -35.34 34.51
C ILE A 635 -2.73 -34.64 35.66
N ILE A 636 -2.78 -33.31 35.60
CA ILE A 636 -3.70 -32.51 36.40
C ILE A 636 -5.09 -32.71 35.77
N ASN A 637 -5.99 -33.34 36.51
CA ASN A 637 -7.35 -33.61 36.06
C ASN A 637 -8.32 -32.68 36.78
N ILE A 638 -9.08 -31.90 36.02
CA ILE A 638 -10.19 -31.10 36.56
C ILE A 638 -11.43 -31.99 36.59
N VAL A 639 -12.06 -32.13 37.76
CA VAL A 639 -13.23 -33.00 37.99
C VAL A 639 -14.50 -32.16 38.01
N THR A 640 -15.41 -32.42 37.07
CA THR A 640 -16.66 -31.66 36.87
C THR A 640 -17.92 -32.48 37.14
N ASP A 641 -17.92 -33.41 38.10
CA ASP A 641 -19.12 -34.20 38.49
C ASP A 641 -20.43 -33.40 38.44
N ASP A 642 -21.37 -33.77 37.55
CA ASP A 642 -22.81 -33.40 37.35
C ASP A 642 -23.29 -32.02 37.88
N SER A 643 -22.38 -31.10 38.08
CA SER A 643 -22.62 -29.75 38.59
C SER A 643 -23.15 -28.99 37.38
N PRO A 644 -24.28 -28.26 37.53
CA PRO A 644 -24.96 -27.64 36.40
C PRO A 644 -23.90 -26.91 35.59
N SER A 645 -23.79 -27.35 34.33
CA SER A 645 -22.73 -26.98 33.41
C SER A 645 -22.26 -25.56 33.68
N ILE A 646 -20.94 -25.35 33.67
CA ILE A 646 -20.35 -24.04 33.43
C ILE A 646 -20.79 -23.67 32.00
N SER A 647 -22.08 -23.33 31.88
CA SER A 647 -22.68 -22.80 30.70
C SER A 647 -21.88 -21.55 30.47
N PRO A 648 -21.24 -21.39 29.31
CA PRO A 648 -20.67 -20.11 28.97
C PRO A 648 -21.83 -19.13 29.15
N THR A 649 -21.72 -18.21 30.10
CA THR A 649 -22.62 -17.06 30.12
C THR A 649 -22.44 -16.46 28.74
N SER A 650 -23.40 -16.72 27.85
CA SER A 650 -23.56 -15.96 26.64
C SER A 650 -23.49 -14.52 27.10
N ASN A 651 -22.60 -13.74 26.47
CA ASN A 651 -22.63 -12.30 26.65
C ASN A 651 -24.10 -11.88 26.63
N PRO A 652 -24.58 -11.10 27.62
CA PRO A 652 -25.96 -10.63 27.58
C PRO A 652 -26.18 -10.04 26.18
N PRO A 653 -27.27 -10.41 25.49
CA PRO A 653 -27.52 -9.88 24.16
C PRO A 653 -27.48 -8.35 24.28
N ILE A 654 -26.55 -7.74 23.57
CA ILE A 654 -26.63 -6.32 23.27
C ILE A 654 -27.84 -6.22 22.36
N ASN A 655 -29.02 -6.03 22.97
CA ASN A 655 -30.22 -5.66 22.26
C ASN A 655 -29.94 -4.33 21.58
N HIS A 656 -29.62 -4.38 20.30
CA HIS A 656 -29.82 -3.25 19.40
C HIS A 656 -31.32 -3.13 19.14
N GLU A 657 -32.02 -2.52 20.09
CA GLU A 657 -33.29 -1.85 19.84
C GLU A 657 -33.11 -0.36 20.19
N ASN A 658 -32.76 0.39 19.15
CA ASN A 658 -33.30 1.70 18.77
C ASN A 658 -32.51 2.27 17.59
#